data_AF-A0A095X4C8-F1
#
_entry.id   AF-A0A095X4C8-F1
#
_cell.length_a   1.000
_cell.length_b   1.000
_cell.length_c   1.000
_cell.angle_alpha   90.00
_cell.angle_beta   90.00
_cell.angle_gamma   90.00
#
_symmetry.space_group_name_H-M   'P 1'
#
loop_
_entity.id
_entity.type
_entity.pdbx_description
1 polymer ?
#
loop_
_entity_poly.entity_id
_entity_poly.type
_entity_poly.pdbx_seq_one_letter_code
_entity_poly.pdbx_strand_id
1 'polypeptide(L)'
;MKKRIIFTSLVMASVLPFLGGIETVRADEVKNLDEKAKSDLDQAKESLKTAQDEKAKLEEDLGQAKKDGEEKAEEKEALNNKLKKAEENIKENQKILDKEGELKKVDKEIESLGQKMKAAENEADLAKEKYDQAKKAFENAQNKSEDKKFVKEDEGEKLRKQYEVADDLLTQNKKTEAQLQNGLKEKIEKQNELTNKKDGIKDFFDSYEKDKSNAEKIKSQDYQDFKKNQEKTYEKIDDELKNLKGEVNGYNNSLKSIGDNIKNEQKVRDEKFKAYEKHKQALNIQKDYEEKNIGNLDDFAEQKRAEIEEAAKKLGEAKKKTEEGLADYQHLLLQETEKKRVIAKAKAAAKFLEEKLTEKTDAFVRANEDFIAKEKETYDDIAKEAENLLKLVQDDLGKKAAELDKLYKEQSNEQEDYDKKQNSLEIARELKQFIENKKSSNQEDQLTKELENKMNEARAFLDKKLAIIEDLAEKDKELKAKKDKLGDIDLADLEKAKAQIEKDKQEIEKINEQIKELDESAELSKVKKIEDEIRKLEQRIKEIKGKIQDLENPKVSKQTNNYTHGEDTDRSEESVIDLLRTEFDRIYDNINQKNSYEEFKTALIRSNKTLSIARVYLEKLSSLKLEKIGANSYQKLRFEINRIKKIIALAEFLQKNHNMGEKEKIELVKLIKELKTNISLIEKNLNELGSNL
;
A
#
# COMPACT_ATOMS: atom_id res chain seq x y z
N MET A 1 113.03 40.90 24.06
CA MET A 1 112.74 42.11 23.24
C MET A 1 111.24 42.11 22.97
N LYS A 2 110.39 42.87 23.67
CA LYS A 2 109.99 44.30 23.54
C LYS A 2 109.32 44.71 22.20
N LYS A 3 108.05 45.17 22.33
CA LYS A 3 107.16 46.03 21.49
C LYS A 3 106.42 45.32 20.33
N ARG A 4 105.07 45.19 20.24
CA ARG A 4 103.86 46.06 20.38
C ARG A 4 103.80 47.27 19.44
N ILE A 5 102.73 47.34 18.61
CA ILE A 5 101.80 48.46 18.29
C ILE A 5 100.87 47.98 17.12
N ILE A 6 99.55 47.70 17.28
CA ILE A 6 98.31 48.55 17.34
C ILE A 6 97.63 48.66 15.92
N PHE A 7 96.32 48.60 15.63
CA PHE A 7 94.99 48.47 16.30
C PHE A 7 93.92 48.15 15.18
N THR A 8 92.99 47.19 15.35
CA THR A 8 91.51 47.34 15.56
C THR A 8 90.68 47.96 14.40
N SER A 9 89.73 47.25 13.75
CA SER A 9 88.26 47.13 14.06
C SER A 9 87.44 48.31 13.50
N LEU A 10 86.12 48.37 13.27
CA LEU A 10 84.91 47.63 13.69
C LEU A 10 83.69 48.29 12.96
N VAL A 11 82.61 47.53 12.72
CA VAL A 11 81.15 47.84 12.81
C VAL A 11 80.53 49.15 12.26
N MET A 12 79.39 48.95 11.56
CA MET A 12 78.22 49.80 11.25
C MET A 12 78.29 51.32 11.52
N ALA A 13 77.96 52.12 10.49
CA ALA A 13 76.63 52.72 10.31
C ALA A 13 76.67 53.94 9.35
N SER A 14 75.70 53.99 8.43
CA SER A 14 75.02 55.21 7.93
C SER A 14 75.73 56.27 7.07
N VAL A 15 74.92 56.79 6.13
CA VAL A 15 74.95 58.10 5.42
C VAL A 15 75.92 58.30 4.25
N LEU A 16 75.31 58.61 3.10
CA LEU A 16 75.87 59.20 1.86
C LEU A 16 76.80 60.41 2.11
N PRO A 17 77.65 60.80 1.14
CA PRO A 17 77.24 61.94 0.32
C PRO A 17 77.62 61.89 -1.18
N PHE A 18 76.93 62.80 -1.87
CA PHE A 18 76.93 63.29 -3.24
C PHE A 18 78.25 63.49 -4.02
N LEU A 19 78.07 63.50 -5.34
CA LEU A 19 78.68 64.32 -6.41
C LEU A 19 80.06 63.94 -6.98
N GLY A 20 80.03 63.57 -8.26
CA GLY A 20 80.76 64.31 -9.30
C GLY A 20 81.98 63.60 -9.91
N GLY A 21 81.89 63.25 -11.19
CA GLY A 21 83.03 62.84 -12.02
C GLY A 21 82.62 62.12 -13.30
N ILE A 22 82.33 62.89 -14.34
CA ILE A 22 82.07 62.45 -15.73
C ILE A 22 83.40 62.11 -16.44
N GLU A 23 83.28 61.36 -17.55
CA GLU A 23 84.27 61.05 -18.61
C GLU A 23 85.34 59.97 -18.26
N THR A 24 85.55 58.87 -18.99
CA THR A 24 85.22 58.43 -20.37
C THR A 24 85.34 56.88 -20.44
N VAL A 25 84.32 56.13 -20.89
CA VAL A 25 84.15 55.52 -22.24
C VAL A 25 84.70 54.07 -22.44
N ARG A 26 83.73 53.17 -22.68
CA ARG A 26 83.63 52.01 -23.63
C ARG A 26 84.50 50.76 -23.43
N ALA A 27 83.81 49.61 -23.26
CA ALA A 27 83.52 48.63 -24.33
C ALA A 27 83.13 47.24 -23.76
N ASP A 28 83.39 46.99 -22.47
CA ASP A 28 83.28 45.65 -21.89
C ASP A 28 81.92 45.30 -21.26
N GLU A 29 81.04 46.27 -21.01
CA GLU A 29 79.72 46.01 -20.38
C GLU A 29 78.67 45.44 -21.35
N VAL A 30 78.75 45.73 -22.65
CA VAL A 30 77.83 45.16 -23.66
C VAL A 30 78.14 43.69 -23.92
N LYS A 31 79.42 43.28 -23.88
CA LYS A 31 79.80 41.86 -23.93
C LYS A 31 79.26 41.08 -22.74
N ASN A 32 79.35 41.62 -21.51
CA ASN A 32 78.82 40.95 -20.33
C ASN A 32 77.29 40.87 -20.31
N LEU A 33 76.57 41.84 -20.89
CA LEU A 33 75.11 41.79 -21.04
C LEU A 33 74.67 40.81 -22.14
N ASP A 34 75.35 40.78 -23.27
CA ASP A 34 75.08 39.83 -24.36
C ASP A 34 75.45 38.39 -23.95
N GLU A 35 76.55 38.20 -23.21
CA GLU A 35 76.94 36.90 -22.65
C GLU A 35 75.98 36.44 -21.56
N LYS A 36 75.46 37.34 -20.72
CA LYS A 36 74.44 37.02 -19.72
C LYS A 36 73.08 36.72 -20.36
N ALA A 37 72.64 37.50 -21.35
CA ALA A 37 71.40 37.23 -22.07
C ALA A 37 71.48 35.92 -22.88
N LYS A 38 72.63 35.60 -23.46
CA LYS A 38 72.89 34.29 -24.06
C LYS A 38 72.89 33.19 -23.01
N SER A 39 73.54 33.38 -21.87
CA SER A 39 73.54 32.43 -20.76
C SER A 39 72.12 32.19 -20.21
N ASP A 40 71.31 33.24 -20.05
CA ASP A 40 69.93 33.13 -19.56
C ASP A 40 69.02 32.47 -20.62
N LEU A 41 69.24 32.75 -21.90
CA LEU A 41 68.56 32.08 -23.01
C LEU A 41 68.95 30.59 -23.10
N ASP A 42 70.23 30.28 -22.95
CA ASP A 42 70.75 28.92 -22.96
C ASP A 42 70.23 28.14 -21.74
N GLN A 43 70.20 28.74 -20.55
CA GLN A 43 69.57 28.16 -19.35
C GLN A 43 68.05 27.97 -19.52
N ALA A 44 67.35 28.89 -20.17
CA ALA A 44 65.93 28.76 -20.44
C ALA A 44 65.65 27.66 -21.47
N LYS A 45 66.48 27.54 -22.52
CA LYS A 45 66.42 26.46 -23.52
C LYS A 45 66.75 25.11 -22.90
N GLU A 46 67.72 25.05 -22.01
CA GLU A 46 68.05 23.85 -21.24
C GLU A 46 66.90 23.48 -20.30
N SER A 47 66.31 24.44 -19.59
CA SER A 47 65.13 24.23 -18.75
C SER A 47 63.90 23.77 -19.55
N LEU A 48 63.71 24.29 -20.77
CA LEU A 48 62.66 23.83 -21.68
C LEU A 48 62.89 22.38 -22.08
N LYS A 49 64.13 22.05 -22.45
CA LYS A 49 64.51 20.68 -22.81
C LYS A 49 64.28 19.72 -21.65
N THR A 50 64.71 20.08 -20.43
CA THR A 50 64.47 19.28 -19.22
C THR A 50 62.98 19.09 -18.95
N ALA A 51 62.16 20.15 -19.04
CA ALA A 51 60.71 20.03 -18.84
C ALA A 51 60.02 19.19 -19.93
N GLN A 52 60.50 19.25 -21.18
CA GLN A 52 60.02 18.40 -22.27
C GLN A 52 60.41 16.94 -22.10
N ASP A 53 61.63 16.67 -21.64
CA ASP A 53 62.11 15.32 -21.34
C ASP A 53 61.36 14.72 -20.13
N GLU A 54 61.11 15.52 -19.08
CA GLU A 54 60.26 15.14 -17.93
C GLU A 54 58.83 14.84 -18.36
N LYS A 55 58.25 15.66 -19.25
CA LYS A 55 56.92 15.42 -19.81
C LYS A 55 56.88 14.12 -20.61
N ALA A 56 57.85 13.89 -21.49
CA ALA A 56 57.91 12.67 -22.30
C ALA A 56 58.00 11.41 -21.42
N LYS A 57 58.77 11.48 -20.34
CA LYS A 57 58.87 10.39 -19.36
C LYS A 57 57.55 10.16 -18.61
N LEU A 58 56.88 11.22 -18.16
CA LEU A 58 55.56 11.10 -17.53
C LEU A 58 54.48 10.62 -18.52
N GLU A 59 54.58 10.97 -19.80
CA GLU A 59 53.69 10.44 -20.86
C GLU A 59 53.91 8.93 -21.07
N GLU A 60 55.14 8.43 -20.94
CA GLU A 60 55.46 7.01 -20.95
C GLU A 60 54.91 6.30 -19.69
N ASP A 61 55.16 6.87 -18.51
CA ASP A 61 54.63 6.38 -17.23
C ASP A 61 53.09 6.39 -17.20
N LEU A 62 52.45 7.39 -17.82
CA LEU A 62 51.01 7.46 -18.02
C LEU A 62 50.53 6.33 -18.93
N GLY A 63 51.27 6.02 -19.99
CA GLY A 63 50.98 4.90 -20.89
C GLY A 63 50.98 3.56 -20.17
N GLN A 64 51.92 3.36 -19.24
CA GLN A 64 51.98 2.14 -18.42
C GLN A 64 50.90 2.13 -17.33
N ALA A 65 50.71 3.24 -16.61
CA ALA A 65 49.67 3.35 -15.58
C ALA A 65 48.25 3.21 -16.16
N LYS A 66 48.01 3.67 -17.39
CA LYS A 66 46.74 3.46 -18.09
C LYS A 66 46.49 2.00 -18.43
N LYS A 67 47.51 1.25 -18.85
CA LYS A 67 47.40 -0.21 -19.05
C LYS A 67 47.12 -0.94 -17.74
N ASP A 68 47.77 -0.53 -16.65
CA ASP A 68 47.59 -1.13 -15.32
C ASP A 68 46.21 -0.77 -14.69
N GLY A 69 45.61 0.35 -15.11
CA GLY A 69 44.30 0.81 -14.65
C GLY A 69 43.11 0.41 -15.54
N GLU A 70 43.36 -0.14 -16.74
CA GLU A 70 42.35 -0.46 -17.75
C GLU A 70 41.37 -1.52 -17.26
N GLU A 71 41.88 -2.59 -16.62
CA GLU A 71 41.06 -3.67 -16.04
C GLU A 71 40.11 -3.14 -14.95
N LYS A 72 40.56 -2.19 -14.12
CA LYS A 72 39.75 -1.57 -13.06
C LYS A 72 38.72 -0.59 -13.61
N ALA A 73 39.03 0.08 -14.72
CA ALA A 73 38.09 0.95 -15.41
C ALA A 73 36.97 0.14 -16.10
N GLU A 74 37.31 -0.97 -16.74
CA GLU A 74 36.32 -1.90 -17.34
C GLU A 74 35.44 -2.54 -16.27
N GLU A 75 36.01 -2.95 -15.14
CA GLU A 75 35.25 -3.48 -13.99
C GLU A 75 34.24 -2.45 -13.47
N LYS A 76 34.64 -1.19 -13.37
CA LYS A 76 33.76 -0.08 -12.98
C LYS A 76 32.65 0.18 -14.00
N GLU A 77 32.95 0.12 -15.30
CA GLU A 77 31.94 0.28 -16.35
C GLU A 77 30.91 -0.86 -16.33
N ALA A 78 31.37 -2.10 -16.14
CA ALA A 78 30.49 -3.26 -15.98
C ALA A 78 29.56 -3.12 -14.76
N LEU A 79 30.06 -2.60 -13.62
CA LEU A 79 29.24 -2.33 -12.44
C LEU A 79 28.22 -1.21 -12.68
N ASN A 80 28.59 -0.13 -13.37
CA ASN A 80 27.66 0.93 -13.74
C ASN A 80 26.54 0.43 -14.65
N ASN A 81 26.85 -0.46 -15.60
CA ASN A 81 25.84 -1.09 -16.46
C ASN A 81 24.88 -1.99 -15.66
N LYS A 82 25.38 -2.72 -14.65
CA LYS A 82 24.53 -3.50 -13.73
C LYS A 82 23.63 -2.59 -12.87
N LEU A 83 24.18 -1.49 -12.35
CA LEU A 83 23.43 -0.51 -11.57
C LEU A 83 22.26 0.06 -12.36
N LYS A 84 22.51 0.49 -13.60
CA LYS A 84 21.46 0.99 -14.50
C LYS A 84 20.34 -0.01 -14.73
N LYS A 85 20.69 -1.29 -14.92
CA LYS A 85 19.70 -2.37 -15.09
C LYS A 85 18.85 -2.59 -13.83
N ALA A 86 19.46 -2.54 -12.65
CA ALA A 86 18.73 -2.66 -11.38
C ALA A 86 17.79 -1.45 -11.15
N GLU A 87 18.22 -0.24 -11.48
CA GLU A 87 17.39 0.96 -11.42
C GLU A 87 16.18 0.91 -12.39
N GLU A 88 16.40 0.40 -13.61
CA GLU A 88 15.34 0.17 -14.59
C GLU A 88 14.32 -0.87 -14.09
N ASN A 89 14.79 -1.99 -13.51
CA ASN A 89 13.92 -3.01 -12.91
C ASN A 89 13.07 -2.44 -11.76
N ILE A 90 13.66 -1.65 -10.87
CA ILE A 90 12.92 -0.98 -9.78
C ILE A 90 11.83 -0.08 -10.36
N LYS A 91 12.16 0.70 -11.39
CA LYS A 91 11.21 1.62 -12.02
C LYS A 91 10.06 0.88 -12.69
N GLU A 92 10.31 -0.27 -13.31
CA GLU A 92 9.26 -1.10 -13.91
C GLU A 92 8.36 -1.74 -12.84
N ASN A 93 8.94 -2.36 -11.82
CA ASN A 93 8.20 -3.01 -10.74
C ASN A 93 7.41 -1.98 -9.89
N GLN A 94 7.91 -0.76 -9.74
CA GLN A 94 7.20 0.30 -9.00
C GLN A 94 5.85 0.65 -9.63
N LYS A 95 5.70 0.53 -10.96
CA LYS A 95 4.41 0.74 -11.64
C LYS A 95 3.34 -0.26 -11.16
N ILE A 96 3.73 -1.49 -10.81
CA ILE A 96 2.82 -2.51 -10.29
C ILE A 96 2.34 -2.13 -8.89
N LEU A 97 3.23 -1.63 -8.04
CA LEU A 97 2.87 -1.13 -6.70
C LEU A 97 2.00 0.13 -6.75
N ASP A 98 2.28 1.05 -7.68
CA ASP A 98 1.47 2.25 -7.85
C ASP A 98 0.05 1.89 -8.28
N LYS A 99 -0.09 0.92 -9.19
CA LYS A 99 -1.37 0.33 -9.59
C LYS A 99 -2.11 -0.32 -8.41
N GLU A 100 -1.41 -1.05 -7.52
CA GLU A 100 -1.98 -1.61 -6.28
C GLU A 100 -2.53 -0.49 -5.37
N GLY A 101 -1.77 0.59 -5.23
CA GLY A 101 -2.16 1.75 -4.44
C GLY A 101 -3.42 2.44 -4.98
N GLU A 102 -3.56 2.56 -6.31
CA GLU A 102 -4.75 3.12 -6.95
C GLU A 102 -5.98 2.21 -6.80
N LEU A 103 -5.83 0.89 -7.00
CA LEU A 103 -6.91 -0.07 -6.78
C LEU A 103 -7.44 0.00 -5.35
N LYS A 104 -6.55 0.04 -4.34
CA LYS A 104 -6.95 0.16 -2.93
C LYS A 104 -7.72 1.46 -2.63
N LYS A 105 -7.41 2.56 -3.31
CA LYS A 105 -8.16 3.82 -3.16
C LYS A 105 -9.55 3.68 -3.74
N VAL A 106 -9.66 3.13 -4.95
CA VAL A 106 -10.95 2.88 -5.62
C VAL A 106 -11.81 1.93 -4.79
N ASP A 107 -11.24 0.86 -4.23
CA ASP A 107 -11.97 -0.08 -3.37
C ASP A 107 -12.54 0.60 -2.11
N LYS A 108 -11.77 1.48 -1.46
CA LYS A 108 -12.26 2.28 -0.32
C LYS A 108 -13.38 3.25 -0.70
N GLU A 109 -13.27 3.87 -1.88
CA GLU A 109 -14.31 4.76 -2.39
C GLU A 109 -15.62 3.98 -2.68
N ILE A 110 -15.53 2.79 -3.28
CA ILE A 110 -16.67 1.89 -3.50
C ILE A 110 -17.30 1.47 -2.17
N GLU A 111 -16.50 1.10 -1.17
CA GLU A 111 -17.01 0.72 0.15
C GLU A 111 -17.74 1.87 0.85
N SER A 112 -17.16 3.07 0.84
CA SER A 112 -17.80 4.28 1.39
C SER A 112 -19.09 4.63 0.64
N LEU A 113 -19.11 4.47 -0.68
CA LEU A 113 -20.30 4.72 -1.50
C LEU A 113 -21.40 3.69 -1.21
N GLY A 114 -21.04 2.42 -1.01
CA GLY A 114 -21.98 1.37 -0.59
C GLY A 114 -22.66 1.67 0.75
N GLN A 115 -21.94 2.27 1.71
CA GLN A 115 -22.55 2.72 2.97
C GLN A 115 -23.53 3.89 2.76
N LYS A 116 -23.19 4.85 1.89
CA LYS A 116 -24.07 5.98 1.54
C LYS A 116 -25.32 5.53 0.79
N MET A 117 -25.19 4.57 -0.13
CA MET A 117 -26.33 3.94 -0.81
C MET A 117 -27.29 3.31 0.19
N LYS A 118 -26.81 2.48 1.12
CA LYS A 118 -27.67 1.86 2.15
C LYS A 118 -28.41 2.88 3.00
N ALA A 119 -27.75 3.97 3.38
CA ALA A 119 -28.39 5.05 4.12
C ALA A 119 -29.49 5.73 3.29
N ALA A 120 -29.20 6.02 2.01
CA ALA A 120 -30.16 6.63 1.09
C ALA A 120 -31.36 5.71 0.78
N GLU A 121 -31.13 4.40 0.62
CA GLU A 121 -32.17 3.37 0.44
C GLU A 121 -33.11 3.34 1.65
N ASN A 122 -32.57 3.31 2.88
CA ASN A 122 -33.38 3.35 4.09
C ASN A 122 -34.24 4.62 4.18
N GLU A 123 -33.67 5.78 3.80
CA GLU A 123 -34.42 7.05 3.77
C GLU A 123 -35.50 7.07 2.69
N ALA A 124 -35.25 6.45 1.53
CA ALA A 124 -36.23 6.32 0.45
C ALA A 124 -37.36 5.35 0.84
N ASP A 125 -37.06 4.25 1.54
CA ASP A 125 -38.08 3.32 2.05
C ASP A 125 -39.00 4.01 3.05
N LEU A 126 -38.45 4.79 3.99
CA LEU A 126 -39.23 5.60 4.92
C LEU A 126 -40.07 6.68 4.19
N ALA A 127 -39.52 7.28 3.14
CA ALA A 127 -40.27 8.25 2.31
C ALA A 127 -41.41 7.58 1.54
N LYS A 128 -41.18 6.37 1.03
CA LYS A 128 -42.16 5.56 0.31
C LYS A 128 -43.29 5.13 1.23
N GLU A 129 -42.98 4.67 2.44
CA GLU A 129 -43.99 4.32 3.44
C GLU A 129 -44.90 5.51 3.74
N LYS A 130 -44.34 6.71 3.91
CA LYS A 130 -45.12 7.95 4.10
C LYS A 130 -45.98 8.30 2.89
N TYR A 131 -45.45 8.13 1.68
CA TYR A 131 -46.21 8.34 0.46
C TYR A 131 -47.37 7.34 0.33
N ASP A 132 -47.13 6.05 0.57
CA ASP A 132 -48.15 5.01 0.50
C ASP A 132 -49.25 5.24 1.55
N GLN A 133 -48.88 5.66 2.77
CA GLN A 133 -49.84 6.08 3.81
C GLN A 133 -50.68 7.29 3.34
N ALA A 134 -50.06 8.32 2.78
CA ALA A 134 -50.75 9.52 2.29
C ALA A 134 -51.66 9.21 1.08
N LYS A 135 -51.20 8.35 0.17
CA LYS A 135 -51.95 7.87 -1.00
C LYS A 135 -53.16 7.05 -0.58
N LYS A 136 -53.00 6.11 0.35
CA LYS A 136 -54.11 5.30 0.90
C LYS A 136 -55.15 6.20 1.59
N ALA A 137 -54.71 7.20 2.35
CA ALA A 137 -55.60 8.18 2.97
C ALA A 137 -56.39 9.01 1.93
N PHE A 138 -55.72 9.45 0.85
CA PHE A 138 -56.35 10.17 -0.26
C PHE A 138 -57.31 9.29 -1.08
N GLU A 139 -56.93 8.06 -1.44
CA GLU A 139 -57.76 7.11 -2.16
C GLU A 139 -59.00 6.68 -1.35
N ASN A 140 -58.86 6.53 -0.02
CA ASN A 140 -59.98 6.25 0.88
C ASN A 140 -60.97 7.43 0.97
N ALA A 141 -60.49 8.66 0.82
CA ALA A 141 -61.30 9.86 0.74
C ALA A 141 -62.02 9.98 -0.62
N GLN A 142 -61.37 9.58 -1.73
CA GLN A 142 -61.96 9.60 -3.08
C GLN A 142 -62.95 8.46 -3.34
N ASN A 143 -62.66 7.24 -2.89
CA ASN A 143 -63.52 6.08 -3.12
C ASN A 143 -64.67 6.06 -2.11
N LYS A 144 -65.68 6.91 -2.33
CA LYS A 144 -67.06 6.66 -1.87
C LYS A 144 -67.86 5.97 -2.99
N SER A 145 -67.66 4.66 -3.16
CA SER A 145 -68.67 3.79 -3.74
C SER A 145 -69.52 3.16 -2.63
N GLU A 146 -70.80 2.93 -2.92
CA GLU A 146 -71.92 2.60 -2.03
C GLU A 146 -71.88 1.22 -1.33
N ASP A 147 -70.72 0.69 -0.95
CA ASP A 147 -70.69 -0.49 -0.08
C ASP A 147 -69.43 -0.47 0.81
N LYS A 148 -69.49 0.30 1.90
CA LYS A 148 -68.31 0.63 2.72
C LYS A 148 -68.15 -0.27 3.94
N LYS A 149 -67.75 -1.52 3.69
CA LYS A 149 -67.01 -2.35 4.66
C LYS A 149 -65.54 -1.89 4.72
N PHE A 150 -64.93 -1.97 5.91
CA PHE A 150 -63.53 -1.57 6.14
C PHE A 150 -62.54 -2.53 5.42
N VAL A 151 -62.88 -3.81 5.32
CA VAL A 151 -62.18 -4.86 4.58
C VAL A 151 -63.18 -5.66 3.73
N LYS A 152 -62.79 -6.06 2.51
CA LYS A 152 -63.65 -6.84 1.60
C LYS A 152 -63.28 -8.32 1.62
N GLU A 153 -64.27 -9.20 1.57
CA GLU A 153 -64.05 -10.65 1.65
C GLU A 153 -63.32 -11.20 0.40
N ASP A 154 -63.49 -10.60 -0.78
CA ASP A 154 -62.89 -11.06 -2.04
C ASP A 154 -61.39 -10.77 -2.18
N GLU A 155 -60.87 -9.81 -1.41
CA GLU A 155 -59.46 -9.42 -1.43
C GLU A 155 -58.56 -10.43 -0.70
N GLY A 156 -59.09 -11.12 0.32
CA GLY A 156 -58.37 -12.17 1.03
C GLY A 156 -57.95 -13.35 0.14
N GLU A 157 -58.82 -13.78 -0.78
CA GLU A 157 -58.53 -14.86 -1.72
C GLU A 157 -57.44 -14.47 -2.73
N LYS A 158 -57.41 -13.20 -3.15
CA LYS A 158 -56.35 -12.67 -4.04
C LYS A 158 -55.00 -12.66 -3.32
N LEU A 159 -54.96 -12.18 -2.07
CA LEU A 159 -53.74 -12.15 -1.26
C LEU A 159 -53.21 -13.56 -0.98
N ARG A 160 -54.10 -14.51 -0.68
CA ARG A 160 -53.76 -15.92 -0.49
C ARG A 160 -53.06 -16.51 -1.72
N LYS A 161 -53.63 -16.32 -2.91
CA LYS A 161 -53.02 -16.82 -4.16
C LYS A 161 -51.66 -16.20 -4.44
N GLN A 162 -51.48 -14.90 -4.14
CA GLN A 162 -50.17 -14.25 -4.28
C GLN A 162 -49.12 -14.84 -3.33
N TYR A 163 -49.53 -15.16 -2.10
CA TYR A 163 -48.68 -15.86 -1.13
C TYR A 163 -48.33 -17.27 -1.60
N GLU A 164 -49.31 -18.07 -2.04
CA GLU A 164 -49.09 -19.45 -2.49
C GLU A 164 -48.11 -19.50 -3.68
N VAL A 165 -48.26 -18.61 -4.67
CA VAL A 165 -47.31 -18.51 -5.80
C VAL A 165 -45.89 -18.16 -5.34
N ALA A 166 -45.76 -17.24 -4.38
CA ALA A 166 -44.44 -16.86 -3.85
C ALA A 166 -43.80 -18.00 -3.04
N ASP A 167 -44.60 -18.79 -2.32
CA ASP A 167 -44.13 -19.94 -1.54
C ASP A 167 -43.71 -21.12 -2.43
N ASP A 168 -44.43 -21.35 -3.53
CA ASP A 168 -44.06 -22.35 -4.54
C ASP A 168 -42.71 -22.03 -5.18
N LEU A 169 -42.49 -20.77 -5.58
CA LEU A 169 -41.21 -20.31 -6.16
C LEU A 169 -40.05 -20.49 -5.18
N LEU A 170 -40.23 -20.04 -3.94
CA LEU A 170 -39.25 -20.21 -2.86
C LEU A 170 -38.92 -21.70 -2.64
N THR A 171 -39.93 -22.57 -2.67
CA THR A 171 -39.77 -24.02 -2.50
C THR A 171 -38.96 -24.63 -3.65
N GLN A 172 -39.21 -24.21 -4.88
CA GLN A 172 -38.45 -24.65 -6.05
C GLN A 172 -36.97 -24.25 -5.94
N ASN A 173 -36.69 -23.01 -5.54
CA ASN A 173 -35.32 -22.55 -5.40
C ASN A 173 -34.57 -23.21 -4.24
N LYS A 174 -35.23 -23.46 -3.09
CA LYS A 174 -34.66 -24.28 -2.00
C LYS A 174 -34.32 -25.70 -2.46
N LYS A 175 -35.13 -26.28 -3.35
CA LYS A 175 -34.84 -27.60 -3.94
C LYS A 175 -33.59 -27.55 -4.84
N THR A 176 -33.44 -26.51 -5.66
CA THR A 176 -32.23 -26.29 -6.48
C THR A 176 -31.00 -26.07 -5.61
N GLU A 177 -31.11 -25.27 -4.54
CA GLU A 177 -30.02 -25.07 -3.56
C GLU A 177 -29.58 -26.41 -2.95
N ALA A 178 -30.52 -27.24 -2.48
CA ALA A 178 -30.20 -28.55 -1.91
C ALA A 178 -29.47 -29.47 -2.91
N GLN A 179 -29.86 -29.45 -4.19
CA GLN A 179 -29.17 -30.20 -5.25
C GLN A 179 -27.73 -29.70 -5.44
N LEU A 180 -27.52 -28.38 -5.46
CA LEU A 180 -26.20 -27.77 -5.57
C LEU A 180 -25.32 -28.05 -4.34
N GLN A 181 -25.89 -28.02 -3.13
CA GLN A 181 -25.18 -28.35 -1.88
C GLN A 181 -24.72 -29.81 -1.87
N ASN A 182 -25.57 -30.74 -2.33
CA ASN A 182 -25.18 -32.15 -2.48
C ASN A 182 -24.04 -32.32 -3.49
N GLY A 183 -24.13 -31.66 -4.64
CA GLY A 183 -23.04 -31.67 -5.64
C GLY A 183 -21.73 -31.09 -5.08
N LEU A 184 -21.80 -29.98 -4.34
CA LEU A 184 -20.64 -29.39 -3.67
C LEU A 184 -20.03 -30.34 -2.63
N LYS A 185 -20.87 -30.98 -1.82
CA LYS A 185 -20.44 -31.92 -0.77
C LYS A 185 -19.61 -33.06 -1.36
N GLU A 186 -20.07 -33.68 -2.45
CA GLU A 186 -19.32 -34.74 -3.14
C GLU A 186 -17.94 -34.27 -3.65
N LYS A 187 -17.83 -33.02 -4.12
CA LYS A 187 -16.56 -32.45 -4.59
C LYS A 187 -15.62 -32.10 -3.44
N ILE A 188 -16.14 -31.55 -2.35
CA ILE A 188 -15.37 -31.27 -1.13
C ILE A 188 -14.87 -32.58 -0.50
N GLU A 189 -15.68 -33.63 -0.47
CA GLU A 189 -15.26 -34.95 0.02
C GLU A 189 -14.06 -35.47 -0.78
N LYS A 190 -14.12 -35.44 -2.12
CA LYS A 190 -12.99 -35.79 -3.00
C LYS A 190 -11.76 -34.90 -2.77
N GLN A 191 -11.96 -33.59 -2.61
CA GLN A 191 -10.87 -32.65 -2.33
C GLN A 191 -10.18 -32.96 -0.99
N ASN A 192 -10.97 -33.27 0.04
CA ASN A 192 -10.47 -33.64 1.35
C ASN A 192 -9.72 -34.97 1.29
N GLU A 193 -10.23 -35.98 0.58
CA GLU A 193 -9.54 -37.26 0.38
C GLU A 193 -8.14 -37.06 -0.22
N LEU A 194 -8.03 -36.27 -1.29
CA LEU A 194 -6.75 -35.95 -1.93
C LEU A 194 -5.81 -35.15 -1.03
N THR A 195 -6.33 -34.15 -0.31
CA THR A 195 -5.56 -33.33 0.62
C THR A 195 -5.04 -34.17 1.80
N ASN A 196 -5.88 -35.03 2.37
CA ASN A 196 -5.48 -35.92 3.45
C ASN A 196 -4.47 -36.96 2.97
N LYS A 197 -4.60 -37.47 1.74
CA LYS A 197 -3.58 -38.35 1.13
C LYS A 197 -2.22 -37.63 1.05
N LYS A 198 -2.20 -36.36 0.62
CA LYS A 198 -0.99 -35.55 0.56
C LYS A 198 -0.37 -35.32 1.95
N ASP A 199 -1.18 -34.90 2.91
CA ASP A 199 -0.77 -34.67 4.30
C ASP A 199 -0.24 -35.95 4.96
N GLY A 200 -0.90 -37.10 4.77
CA GLY A 200 -0.46 -38.37 5.36
C GLY A 200 0.89 -38.84 4.83
N ILE A 201 1.17 -38.66 3.53
CA ILE A 201 2.50 -38.93 2.96
C ILE A 201 3.55 -38.01 3.61
N LYS A 202 3.20 -36.73 3.83
CA LYS A 202 4.11 -35.75 4.43
C LYS A 202 4.41 -36.09 5.89
N ASP A 203 3.38 -36.40 6.68
CA ASP A 203 3.51 -36.74 8.09
C ASP A 203 4.41 -37.98 8.28
N PHE A 204 4.31 -38.97 7.38
CA PHE A 204 5.24 -40.09 7.35
C PHE A 204 6.70 -39.63 7.18
N PHE A 205 6.99 -38.80 6.17
CA PHE A 205 8.36 -38.32 5.95
C PHE A 205 8.86 -37.45 7.10
N ASP A 206 8.04 -36.55 7.61
CA ASP A 206 8.36 -35.69 8.75
C ASP A 206 8.66 -36.53 10.02
N SER A 207 7.89 -37.59 10.27
CA SER A 207 8.12 -38.54 11.37
C SER A 207 9.42 -39.31 11.16
N TYR A 208 9.60 -39.90 9.98
CA TYR A 208 10.74 -40.73 9.63
C TYR A 208 12.07 -39.96 9.72
N GLU A 209 12.10 -38.71 9.24
CA GLU A 209 13.29 -37.85 9.22
C GLU A 209 13.60 -37.26 10.60
N LYS A 210 12.60 -37.04 11.46
CA LYS A 210 12.81 -36.54 12.83
C LYS A 210 13.35 -37.59 13.77
N ASP A 211 13.10 -38.88 13.52
CA ASP A 211 13.67 -39.95 14.33
C ASP A 211 15.18 -40.04 14.11
N LYS A 212 15.93 -39.70 15.15
CA LYS A 212 17.41 -39.71 15.14
C LYS A 212 17.99 -41.08 14.82
N SER A 213 17.25 -42.16 15.07
CA SER A 213 17.68 -43.53 14.73
C SER A 213 17.71 -43.80 13.22
N ASN A 214 17.04 -42.97 12.41
CA ASN A 214 16.99 -43.09 10.95
C ASN A 214 18.00 -42.18 10.21
N ALA A 215 18.84 -41.41 10.93
CA ALA A 215 19.72 -40.39 10.36
C ALA A 215 20.70 -40.91 9.27
N GLU A 216 21.12 -42.18 9.35
CA GLU A 216 21.97 -42.81 8.32
C GLU A 216 21.14 -43.41 7.17
N LYS A 217 19.91 -43.85 7.46
CA LYS A 217 18.99 -44.44 6.47
C LYS A 217 18.43 -43.39 5.51
N ILE A 218 18.18 -42.17 5.99
CA ILE A 218 17.73 -41.05 5.14
C ILE A 218 18.79 -40.62 4.11
N LYS A 219 20.07 -40.96 4.31
CA LYS A 219 21.14 -40.71 3.34
C LYS A 219 21.24 -41.78 2.25
N SER A 220 20.51 -42.89 2.39
CA SER A 220 20.56 -43.99 1.42
C SER A 220 19.92 -43.60 0.09
N GLN A 221 20.47 -44.13 -1.01
CA GLN A 221 19.92 -43.91 -2.34
C GLN A 221 18.48 -44.42 -2.46
N ASP A 222 18.18 -45.58 -1.86
CA ASP A 222 16.84 -46.17 -1.87
C ASP A 222 15.79 -45.25 -1.23
N TYR A 223 16.15 -44.55 -0.14
CA TYR A 223 15.26 -43.57 0.49
C TYR A 223 15.08 -42.31 -0.37
N GLN A 224 16.15 -41.80 -0.96
CA GLN A 224 16.08 -40.62 -1.83
C GLN A 224 15.23 -40.89 -3.08
N ASP A 225 15.37 -42.08 -3.69
CA ASP A 225 14.56 -42.50 -4.81
C ASP A 225 13.09 -42.71 -4.42
N PHE A 226 12.84 -43.28 -3.23
CA PHE A 226 11.49 -43.41 -2.68
C PHE A 226 10.82 -42.04 -2.48
N LYS A 227 11.52 -41.08 -1.87
CA LYS A 227 11.04 -39.71 -1.65
C LYS A 227 10.72 -39.01 -2.98
N LYS A 228 11.63 -39.10 -3.96
CA LYS A 228 11.45 -38.57 -5.31
C LYS A 228 10.27 -39.20 -6.08
N ASN A 229 10.00 -40.49 -5.86
CA ASN A 229 8.81 -41.12 -6.42
C ASN A 229 7.52 -40.58 -5.80
N GLN A 230 7.52 -40.25 -4.49
CA GLN A 230 6.37 -39.63 -3.84
C GLN A 230 6.17 -38.16 -4.25
N GLU A 231 7.23 -37.44 -4.63
CA GLU A 231 7.10 -36.10 -5.20
C GLU A 231 6.25 -36.10 -6.49
N LYS A 232 6.39 -37.12 -7.36
CA LYS A 232 5.52 -37.29 -8.55
C LYS A 232 4.07 -37.60 -8.17
N THR A 233 3.85 -38.28 -7.05
CA THR A 233 2.50 -38.50 -6.51
C THR A 233 1.89 -37.18 -6.03
N TYR A 234 2.68 -36.30 -5.40
CA TYR A 234 2.24 -34.96 -5.03
C TYR A 234 1.85 -34.10 -6.24
N GLU A 235 2.65 -34.11 -7.31
CA GLU A 235 2.32 -33.37 -8.54
C GLU A 235 0.97 -33.78 -9.12
N LYS A 236 0.70 -35.10 -9.21
CA LYS A 236 -0.61 -35.61 -9.68
C LYS A 236 -1.77 -35.19 -8.78
N ILE A 237 -1.58 -35.28 -7.46
CA ILE A 237 -2.58 -34.86 -6.48
C ILE A 237 -2.85 -33.35 -6.62
N ASP A 238 -1.80 -32.54 -6.83
CA ASP A 238 -1.93 -31.08 -6.98
C ASP A 238 -2.69 -30.69 -8.26
N ASP A 239 -2.47 -31.40 -9.38
CA ASP A 239 -3.22 -31.20 -10.61
C ASP A 239 -4.71 -31.57 -10.44
N GLU A 240 -5.01 -32.69 -9.79
CA GLU A 240 -6.40 -33.09 -9.47
C GLU A 240 -7.08 -32.11 -8.52
N LEU A 241 -6.37 -31.64 -7.48
CA LEU A 241 -6.86 -30.61 -6.56
C LEU A 241 -7.13 -29.29 -7.26
N LYS A 242 -6.31 -28.90 -8.25
CA LYS A 242 -6.52 -27.69 -9.04
C LYS A 242 -7.80 -27.75 -9.85
N ASN A 243 -8.06 -28.89 -10.50
CA ASN A 243 -9.30 -29.11 -11.26
C ASN A 243 -10.54 -29.12 -10.34
N LEU A 244 -10.47 -29.85 -9.21
CA LEU A 244 -11.54 -29.87 -8.21
C LEU A 244 -11.82 -28.49 -7.62
N LYS A 245 -10.78 -27.67 -7.39
CA LYS A 245 -10.95 -26.29 -6.93
C LYS A 245 -11.76 -25.45 -7.92
N GLY A 246 -11.55 -25.64 -9.23
CA GLY A 246 -12.35 -25.02 -10.28
C GLY A 246 -13.83 -25.40 -10.20
N GLU A 247 -14.12 -26.70 -10.02
CA GLU A 247 -15.49 -27.21 -9.88
C GLU A 247 -16.16 -26.71 -8.59
N VAL A 248 -15.46 -26.77 -7.45
CA VAL A 248 -15.92 -26.25 -6.15
C VAL A 248 -16.25 -24.76 -6.26
N ASN A 249 -15.41 -23.98 -6.92
CA ASN A 249 -15.68 -22.56 -7.18
C ASN A 249 -16.94 -22.36 -8.03
N GLY A 250 -17.16 -23.19 -9.04
CA GLY A 250 -18.38 -23.18 -9.85
C GLY A 250 -19.65 -23.43 -9.04
N TYR A 251 -19.63 -24.43 -8.15
CA TYR A 251 -20.71 -24.70 -7.21
C TYR A 251 -20.93 -23.55 -6.22
N ASN A 252 -19.86 -23.01 -5.62
CA ASN A 252 -19.95 -21.89 -4.69
C ASN A 252 -20.56 -20.63 -5.34
N ASN A 253 -20.20 -20.33 -6.58
CA ASN A 253 -20.78 -19.22 -7.32
C ASN A 253 -22.27 -19.44 -7.60
N SER A 254 -22.65 -20.66 -7.99
CA SER A 254 -24.05 -21.04 -8.21
C SER A 254 -24.87 -20.98 -6.91
N LEU A 255 -24.29 -21.46 -5.80
CA LEU A 255 -24.89 -21.41 -4.46
C LEU A 255 -25.07 -19.97 -3.96
N LYS A 256 -24.11 -19.09 -4.24
CA LYS A 256 -24.24 -17.67 -3.93
C LYS A 256 -25.41 -17.04 -4.70
N SER A 257 -25.48 -17.30 -6.01
CA SER A 257 -26.55 -16.76 -6.85
C SER A 257 -27.93 -17.26 -6.44
N ILE A 258 -28.09 -18.57 -6.16
CA ILE A 258 -29.38 -19.11 -5.71
C ILE A 258 -29.71 -18.63 -4.29
N GLY A 259 -28.71 -18.47 -3.42
CA GLY A 259 -28.90 -17.94 -2.07
C GLY A 259 -29.42 -16.50 -2.06
N ASP A 260 -28.89 -15.64 -2.94
CA ASP A 260 -29.40 -14.28 -3.12
C ASP A 260 -30.85 -14.28 -3.64
N ASN A 261 -31.18 -15.16 -4.59
CA ASN A 261 -32.55 -15.34 -5.08
C ASN A 261 -33.51 -15.81 -3.97
N ILE A 262 -33.13 -16.85 -3.22
CA ILE A 262 -33.92 -17.38 -2.09
C ILE A 262 -34.16 -16.28 -1.06
N LYS A 263 -33.16 -15.46 -0.74
CA LYS A 263 -33.31 -14.37 0.22
C LYS A 263 -34.31 -13.32 -0.26
N ASN A 264 -34.29 -12.98 -1.54
CA ASN A 264 -35.26 -12.05 -2.12
C ASN A 264 -36.66 -12.64 -2.17
N GLU A 265 -36.80 -13.90 -2.60
CA GLU A 265 -38.08 -14.58 -2.65
C GLU A 265 -38.68 -14.82 -1.27
N GLN A 266 -37.85 -15.13 -0.26
CA GLN A 266 -38.28 -15.26 1.13
C GLN A 266 -38.88 -13.94 1.63
N LYS A 267 -38.26 -12.79 1.33
CA LYS A 267 -38.83 -11.47 1.66
C LYS A 267 -40.18 -11.26 0.99
N VAL A 268 -40.28 -11.52 -0.31
CA VAL A 268 -41.54 -11.38 -1.06
C VAL A 268 -42.62 -12.30 -0.48
N ARG A 269 -42.29 -13.56 -0.20
CA ARG A 269 -43.19 -14.54 0.39
C ARG A 269 -43.69 -14.08 1.76
N ASP A 270 -42.79 -13.61 2.62
CA ASP A 270 -43.11 -13.14 3.97
C ASP A 270 -43.96 -11.87 3.92
N GLU A 271 -43.69 -10.93 3.02
CA GLU A 271 -44.52 -9.73 2.81
C GLU A 271 -45.94 -10.10 2.36
N LYS A 272 -46.06 -11.02 1.39
CA LYS A 272 -47.37 -11.50 0.91
C LYS A 272 -48.12 -12.26 2.00
N PHE A 273 -47.43 -13.09 2.78
CA PHE A 273 -48.02 -13.79 3.93
C PHE A 273 -48.53 -12.82 4.99
N LYS A 274 -47.71 -11.82 5.37
CA LYS A 274 -48.10 -10.80 6.35
C LYS A 274 -49.30 -9.99 5.88
N ALA A 275 -49.36 -9.61 4.60
CA ALA A 275 -50.51 -8.92 4.03
C ALA A 275 -51.79 -9.77 4.11
N TYR A 276 -51.70 -11.05 3.76
CA TYR A 276 -52.82 -12.00 3.85
C TYR A 276 -53.31 -12.19 5.30
N GLU A 277 -52.41 -12.42 6.26
CA GLU A 277 -52.77 -12.60 7.66
C GLU A 277 -53.32 -11.31 8.31
N LYS A 278 -52.74 -10.14 7.99
CA LYS A 278 -53.28 -8.84 8.43
C LYS A 278 -54.71 -8.63 7.90
N HIS A 279 -54.96 -8.95 6.63
CA HIS A 279 -56.31 -8.86 6.05
C HIS A 279 -57.31 -9.78 6.77
N LYS A 280 -56.92 -11.04 7.03
CA LYS A 280 -57.75 -12.01 7.75
C LYS A 280 -58.09 -11.55 9.17
N GLN A 281 -57.11 -11.01 9.90
CA GLN A 281 -57.32 -10.44 11.22
C GLN A 281 -58.22 -9.20 11.18
N ALA A 282 -58.03 -8.34 10.18
CA ALA A 282 -58.82 -7.12 10.02
C ALA A 282 -60.29 -7.42 9.73
N LEU A 283 -60.57 -8.46 8.93
CA LEU A 283 -61.93 -8.93 8.70
C LEU A 283 -62.59 -9.44 9.99
N ASN A 284 -61.87 -10.19 10.82
CA ASN A 284 -62.39 -10.69 12.09
C ASN A 284 -62.69 -9.55 13.07
N ILE A 285 -61.75 -8.62 13.26
CA ILE A 285 -61.93 -7.46 14.14
C ILE A 285 -63.09 -6.58 13.68
N GLN A 286 -63.25 -6.38 12.36
CA GLN A 286 -64.40 -5.67 11.81
C GLN A 286 -65.72 -6.37 12.16
N LYS A 287 -65.80 -7.70 11.98
CA LYS A 287 -66.99 -8.49 12.32
C LYS A 287 -67.30 -8.41 13.82
N ASP A 288 -66.29 -8.58 14.66
CA ASP A 288 -66.43 -8.47 16.12
C ASP A 288 -66.91 -7.08 16.56
N TYR A 289 -66.45 -6.03 15.89
CA TYR A 289 -66.93 -4.67 16.16
C TYR A 289 -68.39 -4.47 15.67
N GLU A 290 -68.72 -4.94 14.47
CA GLU A 290 -70.08 -4.87 13.90
C GLU A 290 -71.10 -5.65 14.76
N GLU A 291 -70.70 -6.81 15.29
CA GLU A 291 -71.50 -7.66 16.19
C GLU A 291 -71.51 -7.18 17.65
N LYS A 292 -70.78 -6.09 17.96
CA LYS A 292 -70.63 -5.51 19.31
C LYS A 292 -69.91 -6.42 20.32
N ASN A 293 -69.13 -7.40 19.86
CA ASN A 293 -68.17 -8.13 20.69
C ASN A 293 -67.02 -7.21 21.14
N ILE A 294 -66.65 -6.24 20.31
CA ILE A 294 -65.77 -5.12 20.66
C ILE A 294 -66.63 -3.88 20.92
N GLY A 295 -66.86 -3.55 22.18
CA GLY A 295 -67.71 -2.42 22.56
C GLY A 295 -67.11 -1.05 22.22
N ASN A 296 -65.80 -0.90 22.45
CA ASN A 296 -65.05 0.34 22.21
C ASN A 296 -63.67 0.03 21.61
N LEU A 297 -63.33 0.69 20.50
CA LEU A 297 -62.05 0.50 19.81
C LEU A 297 -60.86 1.09 20.59
N ASP A 298 -61.09 2.12 21.42
CA ASP A 298 -60.03 2.71 22.26
C ASP A 298 -59.65 1.76 23.40
N ASP A 299 -60.62 1.19 24.11
CA ASP A 299 -60.38 0.22 25.18
C ASP A 299 -59.72 -1.05 24.62
N PHE A 300 -60.16 -1.52 23.45
CA PHE A 300 -59.53 -2.63 22.74
C PHE A 300 -58.07 -2.31 22.34
N ALA A 301 -57.80 -1.11 21.84
CA ALA A 301 -56.45 -0.67 21.50
C ALA A 301 -55.55 -0.55 22.75
N GLU A 302 -56.07 -0.08 23.87
CA GLU A 302 -55.33 -0.02 25.13
C GLU A 302 -55.00 -1.42 25.67
N GLN A 303 -55.96 -2.34 25.63
CA GLN A 303 -55.74 -3.75 25.96
C GLN A 303 -54.64 -4.36 25.07
N LYS A 304 -54.70 -4.15 23.75
CA LYS A 304 -53.70 -4.69 22.82
C LYS A 304 -52.30 -4.09 23.04
N ARG A 305 -52.19 -2.82 23.46
CA ARG A 305 -50.89 -2.23 23.86
C ARG A 305 -50.26 -2.99 25.04
N ALA A 306 -51.03 -3.29 26.08
CA ALA A 306 -50.53 -4.05 27.22
C ALA A 306 -50.11 -5.48 26.83
N GLU A 307 -50.91 -6.15 25.98
CA GLU A 307 -50.59 -7.48 25.45
C GLU A 307 -49.30 -7.49 24.59
N ILE A 308 -49.03 -6.42 23.84
CA ILE A 308 -47.80 -6.25 23.04
C ILE A 308 -46.58 -6.12 23.97
N GLU A 309 -46.66 -5.36 25.06
CA GLU A 309 -45.54 -5.23 26.01
C GLU A 309 -45.19 -6.57 26.67
N GLU A 310 -46.19 -7.39 27.01
CA GLU A 310 -45.96 -8.73 27.54
C GLU A 310 -45.35 -9.66 26.47
N ALA A 311 -45.89 -9.66 25.25
CA ALA A 311 -45.37 -10.46 24.14
C ALA A 311 -43.92 -10.07 23.78
N ALA A 312 -43.60 -8.77 23.82
CA ALA A 312 -42.24 -8.29 23.58
C ALA A 312 -41.24 -8.82 24.61
N LYS A 313 -41.63 -8.92 25.90
CA LYS A 313 -40.79 -9.50 26.95
C LYS A 313 -40.54 -10.99 26.69
N LYS A 314 -41.59 -11.77 26.43
CA LYS A 314 -41.47 -13.22 26.15
C LYS A 314 -40.61 -13.48 24.91
N LEU A 315 -40.83 -12.71 23.84
CA LEU A 315 -40.00 -12.78 22.63
C LEU A 315 -38.53 -12.43 22.93
N GLY A 316 -38.27 -11.43 23.77
CA GLY A 316 -36.91 -11.07 24.20
C GLY A 316 -36.22 -12.19 24.96
N GLU A 317 -36.93 -12.84 25.89
CA GLU A 317 -36.43 -13.99 26.65
C GLU A 317 -36.16 -15.21 25.74
N ALA A 318 -37.09 -15.51 24.83
CA ALA A 318 -36.93 -16.60 23.86
C ALA A 318 -35.71 -16.36 22.96
N LYS A 319 -35.53 -15.14 22.43
CA LYS A 319 -34.35 -14.77 21.64
C LYS A 319 -33.05 -15.00 22.41
N LYS A 320 -32.99 -14.56 23.66
CA LYS A 320 -31.79 -14.74 24.50
C LYS A 320 -31.45 -16.23 24.71
N LYS A 321 -32.45 -17.07 25.00
CA LYS A 321 -32.23 -18.53 25.14
C LYS A 321 -31.74 -19.16 23.83
N THR A 322 -32.30 -18.76 22.69
CA THR A 322 -31.85 -19.24 21.38
C THR A 322 -30.41 -18.82 21.09
N GLU A 323 -30.03 -17.57 21.40
CA GLU A 323 -28.66 -17.06 21.22
C GLU A 323 -27.65 -17.84 22.08
N GLU A 324 -27.96 -18.09 23.35
CA GLU A 324 -27.13 -18.90 24.25
C GLU A 324 -26.99 -20.34 23.72
N GLY A 325 -28.09 -20.97 23.31
CA GLY A 325 -28.08 -22.31 22.72
C GLY A 325 -27.29 -22.40 21.41
N LEU A 326 -27.30 -21.33 20.60
CA LEU A 326 -26.55 -21.26 19.35
C LEU A 326 -25.05 -21.22 19.61
N ALA A 327 -24.60 -20.45 20.60
CA ALA A 327 -23.19 -20.35 20.96
C ALA A 327 -22.62 -21.69 21.43
N ASP A 328 -23.37 -22.42 22.27
CA ASP A 328 -23.02 -23.78 22.70
C ASP A 328 -22.87 -24.74 21.51
N TYR A 329 -23.84 -24.71 20.58
CA TYR A 329 -23.82 -25.55 19.39
C TYR A 329 -22.64 -25.25 18.45
N GLN A 330 -22.31 -23.96 18.27
CA GLN A 330 -21.15 -23.54 17.48
C GLN A 330 -19.84 -24.04 18.07
N HIS A 331 -19.68 -23.99 19.39
CA HIS A 331 -18.50 -24.51 20.06
C HIS A 331 -18.31 -26.02 19.82
N LEU A 332 -19.39 -26.81 19.90
CA LEU A 332 -19.35 -28.25 19.61
C LEU A 332 -19.05 -28.55 18.13
N LEU A 333 -19.57 -27.74 17.19
CA LEU A 333 -19.26 -27.85 15.76
C LEU A 333 -17.77 -27.66 15.46
N LEU A 334 -17.11 -26.73 16.15
CA LEU A 334 -15.66 -26.53 16.03
C LEU A 334 -14.88 -27.77 16.50
N GLN A 335 -15.28 -28.34 17.64
CA GLN A 335 -14.68 -29.58 18.15
C GLN A 335 -14.90 -30.76 17.19
N GLU A 336 -16.10 -30.91 16.62
CA GLU A 336 -16.39 -31.98 15.65
C GLU A 336 -15.50 -31.85 14.41
N THR A 337 -15.33 -30.63 13.91
CA THR A 337 -14.50 -30.33 12.74
C THR A 337 -13.04 -30.68 12.99
N GLU A 338 -12.50 -30.31 14.15
CA GLU A 338 -11.13 -30.63 14.55
C GLU A 338 -10.92 -32.15 14.63
N LYS A 339 -11.84 -32.88 15.27
CA LYS A 339 -11.74 -34.34 15.39
C LYS A 339 -11.85 -35.06 14.03
N LYS A 340 -12.77 -34.64 13.16
CA LYS A 340 -12.86 -35.16 11.78
C LYS A 340 -11.54 -34.99 11.02
N ARG A 341 -10.87 -33.84 11.20
CA ARG A 341 -9.57 -33.58 10.55
C ARG A 341 -8.46 -34.51 11.05
N VAL A 342 -8.39 -34.75 12.36
CA VAL A 342 -7.42 -35.68 12.96
C VAL A 342 -7.63 -37.10 12.42
N ILE A 343 -8.88 -37.59 12.43
CA ILE A 343 -9.23 -38.93 11.92
C ILE A 343 -8.84 -39.06 10.45
N ALA A 344 -9.20 -38.08 9.62
CA ALA A 344 -8.99 -38.15 8.18
C ALA A 344 -7.49 -38.16 7.82
N LYS A 345 -6.67 -37.37 8.52
CA LYS A 345 -5.20 -37.39 8.37
C LYS A 345 -4.60 -38.73 8.77
N ALA A 346 -4.95 -39.23 9.96
CA ALA A 346 -4.43 -40.49 10.49
C ALA A 346 -4.79 -41.68 9.58
N LYS A 347 -6.05 -41.78 9.13
CA LYS A 347 -6.47 -42.82 8.17
C LYS A 347 -5.76 -42.73 6.83
N ALA A 348 -5.52 -41.53 6.32
CA ALA A 348 -4.83 -41.36 5.06
C ALA A 348 -3.35 -41.78 5.15
N ALA A 349 -2.68 -41.46 6.26
CA ALA A 349 -1.33 -41.93 6.55
C ALA A 349 -1.28 -43.47 6.65
N ALA A 350 -2.17 -44.08 7.44
CA ALA A 350 -2.24 -45.54 7.58
C ALA A 350 -2.50 -46.24 6.23
N LYS A 351 -3.46 -45.75 5.43
CA LYS A 351 -3.77 -46.29 4.11
C LYS A 351 -2.59 -46.19 3.14
N PHE A 352 -1.87 -45.07 3.14
CA PHE A 352 -0.66 -44.91 2.33
C PHE A 352 0.40 -45.96 2.69
N LEU A 353 0.67 -46.15 3.98
CA LEU A 353 1.66 -47.12 4.43
C LEU A 353 1.23 -48.56 4.12
N GLU A 354 -0.06 -48.87 4.22
CA GLU A 354 -0.63 -50.16 3.81
C GLU A 354 -0.49 -50.43 2.30
N GLU A 355 -0.80 -49.45 1.46
CA GLU A 355 -0.61 -49.53 0.00
C GLU A 355 0.87 -49.85 -0.31
N LYS A 356 1.81 -49.17 0.37
CA LYS A 356 3.25 -49.39 0.16
C LYS A 356 3.74 -50.74 0.64
N LEU A 357 3.30 -51.19 1.82
CA LEU A 357 3.59 -52.52 2.35
C LEU A 357 3.05 -53.65 1.47
N THR A 358 1.95 -53.40 0.76
CA THR A 358 1.32 -54.37 -0.14
C THR A 358 2.02 -54.43 -1.50
N GLU A 359 2.32 -53.27 -2.09
CA GLU A 359 2.97 -53.19 -3.41
C GLU A 359 4.40 -53.73 -3.40
N LYS A 360 5.16 -53.46 -2.32
CA LYS A 360 6.59 -53.84 -2.14
C LYS A 360 7.49 -53.50 -3.33
N THR A 361 7.10 -52.54 -4.16
CA THR A 361 7.82 -52.15 -5.37
C THR A 361 9.11 -51.40 -5.03
N ASP A 362 9.05 -50.52 -4.04
CA ASP A 362 10.17 -49.69 -3.60
C ASP A 362 11.19 -50.49 -2.74
N ALA A 363 12.49 -50.33 -3.05
CA ALA A 363 13.58 -51.01 -2.34
C ALA A 363 13.67 -50.59 -0.87
N PHE A 364 13.43 -49.31 -0.59
CA PHE A 364 13.37 -48.76 0.77
C PHE A 364 12.29 -49.44 1.63
N VAL A 365 11.10 -49.67 1.06
CA VAL A 365 9.98 -50.29 1.77
C VAL A 365 10.32 -51.74 2.13
N ARG A 366 10.88 -52.51 1.20
CA ARG A 366 11.33 -53.90 1.43
C ARG A 366 12.40 -54.00 2.53
N ALA A 367 13.28 -53.00 2.64
CA ALA A 367 14.34 -52.97 3.65
C ALA A 367 13.85 -52.50 5.04
N ASN A 368 12.65 -51.94 5.17
CA ASN A 368 12.14 -51.33 6.40
C ASN A 368 10.69 -51.75 6.74
N GLU A 369 10.26 -52.95 6.34
CA GLU A 369 8.87 -53.41 6.48
C GLU A 369 8.34 -53.32 7.92
N ASP A 370 9.09 -53.81 8.91
CA ASP A 370 8.67 -53.81 10.32
C ASP A 370 8.44 -52.40 10.87
N PHE A 371 9.30 -51.45 10.48
CA PHE A 371 9.15 -50.05 10.88
C PHE A 371 7.88 -49.45 10.27
N ILE A 372 7.67 -49.64 8.97
CA ILE A 372 6.53 -49.09 8.25
C ILE A 372 5.21 -49.70 8.78
N ALA A 373 5.21 -50.99 9.12
CA ALA A 373 4.06 -51.65 9.73
C ALA A 373 3.71 -51.08 11.11
N LYS A 374 4.73 -50.81 11.95
CA LYS A 374 4.53 -50.19 13.27
C LYS A 374 4.04 -48.74 13.18
N GLU A 375 4.55 -47.98 12.22
CA GLU A 375 4.11 -46.60 11.97
C GLU A 375 2.64 -46.58 11.50
N LYS A 376 2.26 -47.52 10.62
CA LYS A 376 0.85 -47.72 10.22
C LYS A 376 -0.05 -47.96 11.45
N GLU A 377 0.33 -48.89 12.32
CA GLU A 377 -0.43 -49.22 13.54
C GLU A 377 -0.61 -48.00 14.45
N THR A 378 0.42 -47.16 14.58
CA THR A 378 0.34 -45.91 15.35
C THR A 378 -0.71 -44.95 14.79
N TYR A 379 -0.78 -44.80 13.46
CA TYR A 379 -1.80 -43.98 12.83
C TYR A 379 -3.21 -44.59 12.94
N ASP A 380 -3.35 -45.92 12.87
CA ASP A 380 -4.62 -46.60 13.11
C ASP A 380 -5.14 -46.36 14.54
N ASP A 381 -4.25 -46.40 15.54
CA ASP A 381 -4.59 -46.12 16.94
C ASP A 381 -5.03 -44.66 17.16
N ILE A 382 -4.31 -43.69 16.57
CA ILE A 382 -4.68 -42.26 16.62
C ILE A 382 -6.07 -42.05 15.99
N ALA A 383 -6.35 -42.68 14.84
CA ALA A 383 -7.64 -42.59 14.19
C ALA A 383 -8.76 -43.14 15.10
N LYS A 384 -8.54 -44.31 15.71
CA LYS A 384 -9.50 -45.00 16.57
C LYS A 384 -9.81 -44.23 17.85
N GLU A 385 -8.79 -43.64 18.48
CA GLU A 385 -9.00 -42.78 19.66
C GLU A 385 -9.81 -41.53 19.29
N ALA A 386 -9.47 -40.89 18.17
CA ALA A 386 -10.18 -39.71 17.69
C ALA A 386 -11.64 -40.02 17.27
N GLU A 387 -11.91 -41.21 16.72
CA GLU A 387 -13.27 -41.69 16.40
C GLU A 387 -14.15 -41.83 17.64
N ASN A 388 -13.60 -42.39 18.73
CA ASN A 388 -14.33 -42.50 19.99
C ASN A 388 -14.72 -41.12 20.55
N LEU A 389 -13.80 -40.16 20.49
CA LEU A 389 -14.07 -38.78 20.89
C LEU A 389 -15.05 -38.08 19.96
N LEU A 390 -14.95 -38.29 18.64
CA LEU A 390 -15.88 -37.73 17.67
C LEU A 390 -17.31 -38.19 17.96
N LYS A 391 -17.50 -39.47 18.31
CA LYS A 391 -18.83 -40.00 18.64
C LYS A 391 -19.46 -39.29 19.84
N LEU A 392 -18.69 -39.03 20.89
CA LEU A 392 -19.16 -38.27 22.06
C LEU A 392 -19.60 -36.84 21.66
N VAL A 393 -18.78 -36.16 20.85
CA VAL A 393 -19.11 -34.81 20.35
C VAL A 393 -20.37 -34.83 19.47
N GLN A 394 -20.53 -35.85 18.64
CA GLN A 394 -21.70 -36.01 17.77
C GLN A 394 -22.98 -36.30 18.54
N ASP A 395 -22.92 -37.11 19.60
CA ASP A 395 -24.05 -37.37 20.49
C ASP A 395 -24.51 -36.08 21.18
N ASP A 396 -23.57 -35.25 21.65
CA ASP A 396 -23.88 -33.97 22.29
C ASP A 396 -24.37 -32.92 21.28
N LEU A 397 -23.81 -32.88 20.06
CA LEU A 397 -24.34 -32.09 18.95
C LEU A 397 -25.79 -32.47 18.63
N GLY A 398 -26.12 -33.77 18.61
CA GLY A 398 -27.48 -34.25 18.37
C GLY A 398 -28.47 -33.77 19.43
N LYS A 399 -28.09 -33.84 20.71
CA LYS A 399 -28.90 -33.32 21.82
C LYS A 399 -29.11 -31.81 21.71
N LYS A 400 -28.02 -31.06 21.44
CA LYS A 400 -28.06 -29.59 21.30
C LYS A 400 -28.83 -29.14 20.07
N ALA A 401 -28.75 -29.86 18.95
CA ALA A 401 -29.56 -29.58 17.77
C ALA A 401 -31.07 -29.74 18.08
N ALA A 402 -31.45 -30.82 18.77
CA ALA A 402 -32.84 -31.02 19.18
C ALA A 402 -33.34 -29.99 20.21
N GLU A 403 -32.46 -29.50 21.08
CA GLU A 403 -32.73 -28.37 21.98
C GLU A 403 -32.96 -27.07 21.19
N LEU A 404 -32.05 -26.75 20.26
CA LEU A 404 -32.16 -25.58 19.39
C LEU A 404 -33.44 -25.59 18.55
N ASP A 405 -33.83 -26.74 17.99
CA ASP A 405 -35.08 -26.87 17.24
C ASP A 405 -36.31 -26.51 18.09
N LYS A 406 -36.29 -26.84 19.38
CA LYS A 406 -37.36 -26.46 20.32
C LYS A 406 -37.32 -24.96 20.59
N LEU A 407 -36.14 -24.39 20.83
CA LEU A 407 -35.96 -22.96 21.08
C LEU A 407 -36.37 -22.10 19.87
N TYR A 408 -36.00 -22.51 18.65
CA TYR A 408 -36.43 -21.85 17.43
C TYR A 408 -37.95 -21.88 17.25
N LYS A 409 -38.60 -23.01 17.55
CA LYS A 409 -40.07 -23.10 17.54
C LYS A 409 -40.70 -22.19 18.58
N GLU A 410 -40.19 -22.16 19.81
CA GLU A 410 -40.64 -21.25 20.87
C GLU A 410 -40.50 -19.79 20.43
N GLN A 411 -39.32 -19.38 19.96
CA GLN A 411 -39.07 -18.04 19.45
C GLN A 411 -39.99 -17.68 18.27
N SER A 412 -40.22 -18.59 17.33
CA SER A 412 -41.11 -18.36 16.20
C SER A 412 -42.55 -18.16 16.64
N ASN A 413 -43.03 -18.96 17.61
CA ASN A 413 -44.37 -18.83 18.17
C ASN A 413 -44.54 -17.49 18.89
N GLU A 414 -43.56 -17.08 19.71
CA GLU A 414 -43.58 -15.80 20.41
C GLU A 414 -43.49 -14.60 19.43
N GLN A 415 -42.75 -14.75 18.33
CA GLN A 415 -42.69 -13.72 17.28
C GLN A 415 -44.05 -13.60 16.57
N GLU A 416 -44.70 -14.72 16.27
CA GLU A 416 -46.02 -14.74 15.65
C GLU A 416 -47.09 -14.13 16.59
N ASP A 417 -47.04 -14.43 17.88
CA ASP A 417 -47.94 -13.83 18.88
C ASP A 417 -47.73 -12.31 19.00
N TYR A 418 -46.48 -11.85 19.06
CA TYR A 418 -46.13 -10.43 19.04
C TYR A 418 -46.67 -9.73 17.78
N ASP A 419 -46.41 -10.27 16.60
CA ASP A 419 -46.86 -9.70 15.31
C ASP A 419 -48.40 -9.65 15.23
N LYS A 420 -49.11 -10.70 15.68
CA LYS A 420 -50.58 -10.74 15.75
C LYS A 420 -51.15 -9.64 16.64
N LYS A 421 -50.58 -9.44 17.83
CA LYS A 421 -51.02 -8.40 18.78
C LYS A 421 -50.73 -7.00 18.25
N GLN A 422 -49.57 -6.80 17.62
CA GLN A 422 -49.21 -5.54 16.98
C GLN A 422 -50.17 -5.20 15.83
N ASN A 423 -50.45 -6.15 14.95
CA ASN A 423 -51.41 -5.97 13.86
C ASN A 423 -52.81 -5.65 14.39
N SER A 424 -53.27 -6.33 15.44
CA SER A 424 -54.59 -6.08 16.04
C SER A 424 -54.73 -4.63 16.54
N LEU A 425 -53.69 -4.08 17.16
CA LEU A 425 -53.65 -2.68 17.57
C LEU A 425 -53.71 -1.71 16.39
N GLU A 426 -52.93 -1.98 15.34
CA GLU A 426 -52.89 -1.16 14.13
C GLU A 426 -54.25 -1.16 13.41
N ILE A 427 -54.83 -2.34 13.22
CA ILE A 427 -56.15 -2.54 12.63
C ILE A 427 -57.23 -1.79 13.43
N ALA A 428 -57.21 -1.85 14.76
CA ALA A 428 -58.19 -1.13 15.59
C ALA A 428 -58.14 0.39 15.36
N ARG A 429 -56.93 0.95 15.20
CA ARG A 429 -56.74 2.37 14.87
C ARG A 429 -57.19 2.70 13.45
N GLU A 430 -56.83 1.88 12.47
CA GLU A 430 -57.26 2.04 11.07
C GLU A 430 -58.80 1.98 10.95
N LEU A 431 -59.44 1.03 11.65
CA LEU A 431 -60.90 0.88 11.67
C LEU A 431 -61.58 2.08 12.35
N LYS A 432 -61.03 2.57 13.47
CA LYS A 432 -61.55 3.78 14.14
C LYS A 432 -61.50 4.99 13.20
N GLN A 433 -60.35 5.21 12.55
CA GLN A 433 -60.17 6.31 11.60
C GLN A 433 -61.14 6.18 10.41
N PHE A 434 -61.34 4.97 9.89
CA PHE A 434 -62.33 4.70 8.84
C PHE A 434 -63.76 5.08 9.26
N ILE A 435 -64.15 4.76 10.51
CA ILE A 435 -65.47 5.10 11.06
C ILE A 435 -65.61 6.61 11.28
N GLU A 436 -64.59 7.28 11.80
CA GLU A 436 -64.58 8.74 12.01
C GLU A 436 -64.71 9.49 10.68
N ASN A 437 -63.98 9.07 9.64
CA ASN A 437 -64.08 9.60 8.29
C ASN A 437 -65.46 9.37 7.63
N LYS A 438 -66.26 8.41 8.15
CA LYS A 438 -67.63 8.16 7.69
C LYS A 438 -68.65 9.13 8.33
N LYS A 439 -68.31 9.79 9.46
CA LYS A 439 -69.24 10.61 10.27
C LYS A 439 -69.21 12.12 9.98
N SER A 440 -68.26 12.65 9.22
CA SER A 440 -68.08 14.10 8.98
C SER A 440 -68.53 14.53 7.57
N SER A 441 -69.80 14.90 7.38
CA SER A 441 -70.37 15.23 6.05
C SER A 441 -70.49 16.73 5.71
N ASN A 442 -69.58 17.62 6.14
CA ASN A 442 -69.58 19.02 5.65
C ASN A 442 -68.17 19.67 5.57
N GLN A 443 -67.09 18.87 5.56
CA GLN A 443 -65.70 19.33 5.35
C GLN A 443 -64.98 18.57 4.22
N GLU A 444 -65.69 17.75 3.45
CA GLU A 444 -65.11 16.75 2.54
C GLU A 444 -64.22 17.33 1.43
N ASP A 445 -64.64 18.43 0.78
CA ASP A 445 -63.84 19.05 -0.29
C ASP A 445 -62.55 19.71 0.23
N GLN A 446 -62.54 20.20 1.46
CA GLN A 446 -61.33 20.74 2.09
C GLN A 446 -60.39 19.61 2.54
N LEU A 447 -60.93 18.54 3.12
CA LEU A 447 -60.15 17.39 3.58
C LEU A 447 -59.51 16.64 2.40
N THR A 448 -60.24 16.41 1.31
CA THR A 448 -59.71 15.72 0.13
C THR A 448 -58.60 16.54 -0.54
N LYS A 449 -58.74 17.87 -0.63
CA LYS A 449 -57.65 18.76 -1.10
C LYS A 449 -56.44 18.77 -0.19
N GLU A 450 -56.65 18.75 1.13
CA GLU A 450 -55.55 18.74 2.10
C GLU A 450 -54.78 17.41 2.07
N LEU A 451 -55.48 16.29 1.87
CA LEU A 451 -54.89 14.96 1.67
C LEU A 451 -54.17 14.84 0.32
N GLU A 452 -54.72 15.44 -0.74
CA GLU A 452 -54.06 15.54 -2.06
C GLU A 452 -52.72 16.28 -1.94
N ASN A 453 -52.72 17.42 -1.25
CA ASN A 453 -51.51 18.20 -1.00
C ASN A 453 -50.47 17.40 -0.21
N LYS A 454 -50.87 16.72 0.87
CA LYS A 454 -49.97 15.86 1.66
C LYS A 454 -49.41 14.68 0.85
N MET A 455 -50.22 14.07 -0.02
CA MET A 455 -49.75 13.03 -0.93
C MET A 455 -48.73 13.58 -1.92
N ASN A 456 -48.99 14.75 -2.52
CA ASN A 456 -48.09 15.39 -3.47
C ASN A 456 -46.77 15.82 -2.81
N GLU A 457 -46.81 16.33 -1.58
CA GLU A 457 -45.61 16.64 -0.79
C GLU A 457 -44.79 15.39 -0.47
N ALA A 458 -45.43 14.30 -0.03
CA ALA A 458 -44.77 13.03 0.23
C ALA A 458 -44.16 12.43 -1.05
N ARG A 459 -44.85 12.55 -2.19
CA ARG A 459 -44.34 12.14 -3.50
C ARG A 459 -43.11 12.94 -3.91
N ALA A 460 -43.17 14.27 -3.81
CA ALA A 460 -42.03 15.13 -4.12
C ALA A 460 -40.82 14.86 -3.20
N PHE A 461 -41.06 14.46 -1.95
CA PHE A 461 -40.02 14.04 -1.04
C PHE A 461 -39.41 12.69 -1.44
N LEU A 462 -40.24 11.69 -1.80
CA LEU A 462 -39.78 10.40 -2.32
C LEU A 462 -38.96 10.57 -3.60
N ASP A 463 -39.43 11.36 -4.56
CA ASP A 463 -38.73 11.61 -5.82
C ASP A 463 -37.34 12.21 -5.58
N LYS A 464 -37.21 13.15 -4.61
CA LYS A 464 -35.91 13.69 -4.18
C LYS A 464 -34.97 12.62 -3.60
N LYS A 465 -35.50 11.65 -2.84
CA LYS A 465 -34.70 10.56 -2.27
C LYS A 465 -34.26 9.55 -3.32
N LEU A 466 -35.15 9.23 -4.27
CA LEU A 466 -34.81 8.36 -5.41
C LEU A 466 -33.75 8.99 -6.32
N ALA A 467 -33.82 10.30 -6.59
CA ALA A 467 -32.80 11.01 -7.36
C ALA A 467 -31.39 10.92 -6.72
N ILE A 468 -31.30 10.95 -5.38
CA ILE A 468 -30.03 10.77 -4.66
C ILE A 468 -29.48 9.35 -4.88
N ILE A 469 -30.35 8.33 -4.91
CA ILE A 469 -29.95 6.94 -5.18
C ILE A 469 -29.44 6.81 -6.62
N GLU A 470 -30.10 7.44 -7.59
CA GLU A 470 -29.66 7.44 -8.99
C GLU A 470 -28.28 8.10 -9.15
N ASP A 471 -28.06 9.28 -8.55
CA ASP A 471 -26.76 9.97 -8.56
C ASP A 471 -25.64 9.10 -7.93
N LEU A 472 -25.96 8.38 -6.85
CA LEU A 472 -25.01 7.47 -6.21
C LEU A 472 -24.72 6.23 -7.07
N ALA A 473 -25.74 5.68 -7.73
CA ALA A 473 -25.60 4.54 -8.62
C ALA A 473 -24.78 4.89 -9.88
N GLU A 474 -24.88 6.11 -10.39
CA GLU A 474 -24.05 6.58 -11.49
C GLU A 474 -22.58 6.69 -11.06
N LYS A 475 -22.30 7.21 -9.86
CA LYS A 475 -20.95 7.21 -9.28
C LYS A 475 -20.40 5.81 -9.02
N ASP A 476 -21.24 4.85 -8.60
CA ASP A 476 -20.82 3.44 -8.47
C ASP A 476 -20.38 2.86 -9.83
N LYS A 477 -21.14 3.12 -10.90
CA LYS A 477 -20.78 2.72 -12.26
C LYS A 477 -19.47 3.36 -12.71
N GLU A 478 -19.26 4.65 -12.43
CA GLU A 478 -18.01 5.34 -12.74
C GLU A 478 -16.80 4.72 -12.01
N LEU A 479 -16.94 4.42 -10.71
CA LEU A 479 -15.88 3.80 -9.91
C LEU A 479 -15.59 2.37 -10.35
N LYS A 480 -16.62 1.58 -10.68
CA LYS A 480 -16.45 0.24 -11.25
C LYS A 480 -15.76 0.29 -12.61
N ALA A 481 -16.18 1.19 -13.51
CA ALA A 481 -15.51 1.38 -14.78
C ALA A 481 -14.05 1.83 -14.61
N LYS A 482 -13.75 2.64 -13.59
CA LYS A 482 -12.38 3.02 -13.23
C LYS A 482 -11.57 1.83 -12.71
N LYS A 483 -12.19 0.97 -11.91
CA LYS A 483 -11.58 -0.29 -11.43
C LYS A 483 -11.30 -1.26 -12.59
N ASP A 484 -12.24 -1.41 -13.50
CA ASP A 484 -12.09 -2.28 -14.69
C ASP A 484 -10.99 -1.76 -15.63
N LYS A 485 -10.87 -0.44 -15.80
CA LYS A 485 -9.77 0.19 -16.56
C LYS A 485 -8.41 -0.03 -15.91
N LEU A 486 -8.34 -0.04 -14.58
CA LEU A 486 -7.14 -0.43 -13.88
C LEU A 486 -6.86 -1.92 -14.12
N GLY A 487 -7.90 -2.76 -14.10
CA GLY A 487 -7.78 -4.20 -14.27
C GLY A 487 -7.09 -4.85 -13.07
N ASP A 488 -7.05 -6.18 -13.06
CA ASP A 488 -6.54 -6.92 -11.91
C ASP A 488 -5.00 -6.89 -11.82
N ILE A 489 -4.51 -7.21 -10.63
CA ILE A 489 -3.09 -7.46 -10.35
C ILE A 489 -3.00 -8.90 -9.88
N ASP A 490 -2.15 -9.70 -10.52
CA ASP A 490 -1.81 -11.02 -10.02
C ASP A 490 -1.01 -10.85 -8.71
N LEU A 491 -1.51 -11.47 -7.63
CA LEU A 491 -0.85 -11.47 -6.33
C LEU A 491 0.56 -12.04 -6.42
N ALA A 492 0.79 -13.05 -7.27
CA ALA A 492 2.10 -13.62 -7.49
C ALA A 492 3.05 -12.61 -8.16
N ASP A 493 2.56 -11.82 -9.12
CA ASP A 493 3.36 -10.79 -9.77
C ASP A 493 3.65 -9.61 -8.85
N LEU A 494 2.70 -9.26 -7.98
CA LEU A 494 2.91 -8.23 -6.96
C LEU A 494 3.95 -8.66 -5.91
N GLU A 495 3.89 -9.90 -5.44
CA GLU A 495 4.87 -10.44 -4.50
C GLU A 495 6.25 -10.54 -5.14
N LYS A 496 6.33 -11.00 -6.39
CA LYS A 496 7.57 -10.99 -7.18
C LYS A 496 8.11 -9.58 -7.35
N ALA A 497 7.27 -8.60 -7.70
CA ALA A 497 7.69 -7.21 -7.86
C ALA A 497 8.23 -6.61 -6.55
N LYS A 498 7.57 -6.88 -5.42
CA LYS A 498 8.03 -6.45 -4.09
C LYS A 498 9.37 -7.09 -3.71
N ALA A 499 9.49 -8.40 -3.88
CA ALA A 499 10.73 -9.12 -3.59
C ALA A 499 11.89 -8.68 -4.52
N GLN A 500 11.59 -8.45 -5.80
CA GLN A 500 12.57 -8.03 -6.78
C GLN A 500 13.06 -6.59 -6.53
N ILE A 501 12.17 -5.66 -6.17
CA ILE A 501 12.58 -4.30 -5.76
C ILE A 501 13.50 -4.35 -4.55
N GLU A 502 13.17 -5.15 -3.54
CA GLU A 502 14.00 -5.25 -2.33
C GLU A 502 15.38 -5.84 -2.66
N LYS A 503 15.41 -6.88 -3.50
CA LYS A 503 16.65 -7.47 -3.99
C LYS A 503 17.48 -6.48 -4.80
N ASP A 504 16.87 -5.76 -5.74
CA ASP A 504 17.56 -4.78 -6.60
C ASP A 504 18.06 -3.58 -5.78
N LYS A 505 17.36 -3.17 -4.71
CA LYS A 505 17.85 -2.14 -3.78
C LYS A 505 19.13 -2.58 -3.05
N GLN A 506 19.13 -3.80 -2.52
CA GLN A 506 20.31 -4.36 -1.86
C GLN A 506 21.47 -4.57 -2.85
N GLU A 507 21.16 -4.93 -4.09
CA GLU A 507 22.16 -5.04 -5.16
C GLU A 507 22.75 -3.68 -5.54
N ILE A 508 21.92 -2.62 -5.66
CA ILE A 508 22.39 -1.25 -5.87
C ILE A 508 23.30 -0.78 -4.73
N GLU A 509 22.97 -1.08 -3.47
CA GLU A 509 23.80 -0.72 -2.32
C GLU A 509 25.19 -1.37 -2.41
N LYS A 510 25.24 -2.69 -2.69
CA LYS A 510 26.50 -3.42 -2.89
C LYS A 510 27.30 -2.93 -4.10
N ILE A 511 26.64 -2.68 -5.23
CA ILE A 511 27.30 -2.18 -6.44
C ILE A 511 27.90 -0.79 -6.16
N ASN A 512 27.19 0.08 -5.44
CA ASN A 512 27.71 1.40 -5.07
C ASN A 512 28.92 1.32 -4.13
N GLU A 513 28.93 0.37 -3.18
CA GLU A 513 30.11 0.11 -2.34
C GLU A 513 31.30 -0.36 -3.18
N GLN A 514 31.10 -1.30 -4.10
CA GLN A 514 32.15 -1.79 -5.01
C GLN A 514 32.69 -0.68 -5.94
N ILE A 515 31.80 0.15 -6.50
CA ILE A 515 32.20 1.31 -7.30
C ILE A 515 33.06 2.28 -6.48
N LYS A 516 32.70 2.49 -5.20
CA LYS A 516 33.45 3.36 -4.30
C LYS A 516 34.84 2.80 -3.98
N GLU A 517 34.96 1.50 -3.72
CA GLU A 517 36.26 0.83 -3.51
C GLU A 517 37.14 0.92 -4.77
N LEU A 518 36.56 0.76 -5.96
CA LEU A 518 37.28 0.95 -7.22
C LEU A 518 37.73 2.41 -7.41
N ASP A 519 36.90 3.39 -7.05
CA ASP A 519 37.27 4.82 -7.09
C ASP A 519 38.40 5.18 -6.13
N GLU A 520 38.55 4.42 -5.04
CA GLU A 520 39.63 4.54 -4.06
C GLU A 520 40.87 3.70 -4.42
N SER A 521 40.85 2.95 -5.53
CA SER A 521 41.98 2.10 -5.95
C SER A 521 43.24 2.93 -6.24
N ALA A 522 44.38 2.38 -5.83
CA ALA A 522 45.68 3.02 -5.99
C ALA A 522 46.04 3.19 -7.48
N GLU A 523 45.58 2.27 -8.32
CA GLU A 523 45.80 2.20 -9.76
C GLU A 523 45.09 3.36 -10.49
N LEU A 524 43.79 3.57 -10.25
CA LEU A 524 43.05 4.71 -10.84
C LEU A 524 43.48 6.05 -10.25
N SER A 525 43.91 6.08 -8.99
CA SER A 525 44.47 7.28 -8.35
C SER A 525 45.82 7.68 -8.95
N LYS A 526 46.69 6.72 -9.27
CA LYS A 526 47.99 6.97 -9.94
C LYS A 526 47.81 7.55 -11.33
N VAL A 527 46.87 7.03 -12.13
CA VAL A 527 46.55 7.59 -13.45
C VAL A 527 46.16 9.07 -13.35
N LYS A 528 45.22 9.41 -12.46
CA LYS A 528 44.79 10.81 -12.26
C LYS A 528 45.94 11.72 -11.81
N LYS A 529 46.81 11.25 -10.92
CA LYS A 529 47.98 12.03 -10.45
C LYS A 529 48.97 12.33 -11.58
N ILE A 530 49.30 11.34 -12.40
CA ILE A 530 50.21 11.52 -13.54
C ILE A 530 49.58 12.45 -14.59
N GLU A 531 48.28 12.35 -14.86
CA GLU A 531 47.58 13.28 -15.76
C GLU A 531 47.61 14.73 -15.27
N ASP A 532 47.43 14.96 -13.97
CA ASP A 532 47.52 16.29 -13.36
C ASP A 532 48.97 16.83 -13.38
N GLU A 533 49.98 15.98 -13.15
CA GLU A 533 51.40 16.35 -13.23
C GLU A 533 51.81 16.73 -14.67
N ILE A 534 51.36 15.97 -15.67
CA ILE A 534 51.56 16.32 -17.08
C ILE A 534 50.91 17.67 -17.40
N ARG A 535 49.67 17.92 -16.94
CA ARG A 535 48.99 19.19 -17.17
C ARG A 535 49.75 20.37 -16.55
N LYS A 536 50.29 20.21 -15.34
CA LYS A 536 51.14 21.22 -14.70
C LYS A 536 52.44 21.45 -15.48
N LEU A 537 53.08 20.39 -15.97
CA LEU A 537 54.26 20.48 -16.81
C LEU A 537 53.98 21.13 -18.16
N GLU A 538 52.83 20.89 -18.78
CA GLU A 538 52.42 21.57 -20.02
C GLU A 538 52.29 23.08 -19.83
N GLN A 539 51.70 23.51 -18.70
CA GLN A 539 51.65 24.92 -18.34
C GLN A 539 53.05 25.50 -18.15
N ARG A 540 53.92 24.80 -17.41
CA ARG A 540 55.30 25.22 -17.19
C ARG A 540 56.11 25.30 -18.49
N ILE A 541 55.96 24.34 -19.39
CA ILE A 541 56.56 24.37 -20.75
C ILE A 541 56.06 25.58 -21.52
N LYS A 542 54.75 25.89 -21.46
CA LYS A 542 54.16 27.05 -22.12
C LYS A 542 54.74 28.36 -21.58
N GLU A 543 54.91 28.46 -20.28
CA GLU A 543 55.55 29.62 -19.62
C GLU A 543 57.02 29.76 -20.00
N ILE A 544 57.79 28.66 -19.99
CA ILE A 544 59.21 28.67 -20.40
C ILE A 544 59.35 29.06 -21.88
N LYS A 545 58.48 28.55 -22.76
CA LYS A 545 58.43 28.97 -24.17
C LYS A 545 58.15 30.46 -24.31
N GLY A 546 57.22 31.01 -23.51
CA GLY A 546 56.98 32.46 -23.45
C GLY A 546 58.23 33.24 -23.04
N LYS A 547 58.92 32.81 -21.98
CA LYS A 547 60.18 33.42 -21.51
C LYS A 547 61.29 33.35 -22.55
N ILE A 548 61.44 32.22 -23.25
CA ILE A 548 62.42 32.09 -24.36
C ILE A 548 62.07 33.07 -25.47
N GLN A 549 60.79 33.20 -25.83
CA GLN A 549 60.34 34.12 -26.87
C GLN A 549 60.60 35.59 -26.49
N ASP A 550 60.43 35.94 -25.21
CA ASP A 550 60.75 37.26 -24.66
C ASP A 550 62.27 37.53 -24.64
N LEU A 551 63.09 36.49 -24.41
CA LEU A 551 64.56 36.58 -24.41
C LEU A 551 65.16 36.59 -25.84
N GLU A 552 64.55 35.90 -26.81
CA GLU A 552 64.97 35.90 -28.22
C GLU A 552 64.61 37.18 -28.95
N ASN A 553 63.57 37.89 -28.48
CA ASN A 553 63.15 39.18 -28.99
C ASN A 553 62.98 40.18 -27.84
N PRO A 554 64.04 40.87 -27.39
CA PRO A 554 63.94 41.87 -26.35
C PRO A 554 63.31 43.15 -26.91
N LYS A 555 62.00 43.11 -27.19
CA LYS A 555 61.23 44.31 -27.47
C LYS A 555 60.70 44.86 -26.14
N VAL A 556 61.09 46.10 -25.86
CA VAL A 556 60.40 46.97 -24.90
C VAL A 556 58.91 46.96 -25.23
N SER A 557 58.09 46.33 -24.40
CA SER A 557 56.66 46.55 -24.43
C SER A 557 56.14 46.78 -23.02
N LYS A 558 55.57 47.97 -22.84
CA LYS A 558 54.80 48.39 -21.68
C LYS A 558 53.41 47.79 -21.78
N GLN A 559 52.91 47.35 -20.63
CA GLN A 559 51.51 47.25 -20.19
C GLN A 559 50.51 46.56 -21.14
N THR A 560 49.88 45.50 -20.66
CA THR A 560 48.48 45.59 -20.16
C THR A 560 48.07 44.30 -19.44
N ASN A 561 47.58 44.46 -18.21
CA ASN A 561 46.52 43.74 -17.53
C ASN A 561 46.27 42.25 -17.88
N ASN A 562 46.56 41.37 -16.91
CA ASN A 562 45.51 40.77 -16.06
C ASN A 562 46.15 39.81 -15.05
N TYR A 563 46.41 40.32 -13.84
CA TYR A 563 46.46 39.46 -12.66
C TYR A 563 45.01 39.26 -12.21
N THR A 564 44.46 38.09 -12.53
CA THR A 564 43.49 37.43 -11.65
C THR A 564 44.16 36.15 -11.21
N HIS A 565 44.54 36.09 -9.94
CA HIS A 565 44.93 34.88 -9.24
C HIS A 565 43.85 33.81 -9.46
N GLY A 566 44.18 32.79 -10.24
CA GLY A 566 43.59 31.47 -10.08
C GLY A 566 44.40 30.77 -9.01
N GLU A 567 43.75 30.50 -7.89
CA GLU A 567 44.26 29.83 -6.72
C GLU A 567 44.87 28.46 -7.09
N ASP A 568 46.16 28.28 -6.80
CA ASP A 568 46.62 27.01 -6.26
C ASP A 568 46.33 27.06 -4.76
N THR A 569 45.25 26.41 -4.33
CA THR A 569 45.15 25.91 -2.95
C THR A 569 44.37 24.60 -2.95
N ASP A 570 44.93 23.68 -2.17
CA ASP A 570 44.37 22.43 -1.71
C ASP A 570 42.84 22.34 -1.72
N ARG A 571 42.33 21.19 -2.16
CA ARG A 571 40.93 20.79 -1.98
C ARG A 571 40.62 20.70 -0.48
N SER A 572 40.28 21.83 0.11
CA SER A 572 39.62 21.94 1.41
C SER A 572 38.10 21.93 1.23
N GLU A 573 37.38 21.75 2.34
CA GLU A 573 35.92 21.78 2.47
C GLU A 573 35.24 23.03 1.83
N GLU A 574 36.02 24.05 1.48
CA GLU A 574 35.60 25.29 0.84
C GLU A 574 35.12 25.10 -0.62
N SER A 575 35.68 24.12 -1.36
CA SER A 575 35.37 23.95 -2.81
C SER A 575 33.97 23.41 -3.10
N VAL A 576 33.36 22.68 -2.16
CA VAL A 576 31.96 22.20 -2.30
C VAL A 576 30.98 23.35 -2.08
N ILE A 577 31.32 24.31 -1.20
CA ILE A 577 30.47 25.46 -0.90
C ILE A 577 30.54 26.51 -2.02
N ASP A 578 31.68 26.70 -2.68
CA ASP A 578 31.77 27.61 -3.84
C ASP A 578 31.07 27.04 -5.09
N LEU A 579 31.04 25.72 -5.25
CA LEU A 579 30.21 25.03 -6.24
C LEU A 579 28.71 25.25 -5.97
N LEU A 580 28.29 25.26 -4.70
CA LEU A 580 26.92 25.61 -4.30
C LEU A 580 26.60 27.08 -4.57
N ARG A 581 27.53 27.99 -4.24
CA ARG A 581 27.37 29.44 -4.40
C ARG A 581 27.13 29.84 -5.86
N THR A 582 27.95 29.31 -6.78
CA THR A 582 27.87 29.58 -8.21
C THR A 582 26.56 29.08 -8.83
N GLU A 583 26.06 27.95 -8.34
CA GLU A 583 24.83 27.34 -8.85
C GLU A 583 23.57 28.01 -8.26
N PHE A 584 23.64 28.51 -7.02
CA PHE A 584 22.56 29.29 -6.40
C PHE A 584 22.44 30.72 -6.96
N ASP A 585 23.53 31.35 -7.39
CA ASP A 585 23.52 32.65 -8.08
C ASP A 585 22.79 32.54 -9.43
N ARG A 586 23.06 31.48 -10.21
CA ARG A 586 22.30 31.16 -11.45
C ARG A 586 20.81 30.92 -11.21
N ILE A 587 20.44 30.28 -10.11
CA ILE A 587 19.03 30.01 -9.77
C ILE A 587 18.30 31.31 -9.40
N TYR A 588 18.94 32.21 -8.66
CA TYR A 588 18.33 33.47 -8.23
C TYR A 588 18.12 34.45 -9.41
N ASP A 589 19.07 34.51 -10.34
CA ASP A 589 18.97 35.37 -11.52
C ASP A 589 17.91 34.87 -12.52
N ASN A 590 17.73 33.55 -12.67
CA ASN A 590 16.68 32.99 -13.52
C ASN A 590 15.27 33.19 -12.93
N ILE A 591 15.11 33.09 -11.60
CA ILE A 591 13.82 33.32 -10.91
C ILE A 591 13.35 34.78 -11.08
N ASN A 592 14.26 35.75 -11.11
CA ASN A 592 13.91 37.16 -11.31
C ASN A 592 13.60 37.54 -12.76
N GLN A 593 14.03 36.73 -13.75
CA GLN A 593 13.97 37.13 -15.16
C GLN A 593 12.87 36.43 -15.98
N LYS A 594 12.38 35.24 -15.59
CA LYS A 594 11.36 34.52 -16.37
C LYS A 594 10.39 33.75 -15.48
N ASN A 595 9.13 34.19 -15.47
CA ASN A 595 7.98 33.55 -14.78
C ASN A 595 7.61 32.18 -15.39
N SER A 596 8.49 31.18 -15.34
CA SER A 596 8.22 29.81 -15.81
C SER A 596 8.09 28.84 -14.63
N TYR A 597 6.91 28.25 -14.47
CA TYR A 597 6.60 27.27 -13.41
C TYR A 597 7.54 26.05 -13.44
N GLU A 598 7.91 25.57 -14.62
CA GLU A 598 8.75 24.37 -14.76
C GLU A 598 10.22 24.61 -14.37
N GLU A 599 10.75 25.80 -14.65
CA GLU A 599 12.08 26.19 -14.18
C GLU A 599 12.09 26.37 -12.66
N PHE A 600 11.00 26.93 -12.11
CA PHE A 600 10.80 27.09 -10.68
C PHE A 600 10.70 25.74 -9.94
N LYS A 601 9.92 24.80 -10.48
CA LYS A 601 9.79 23.43 -9.99
C LYS A 601 11.13 22.70 -10.02
N THR A 602 11.88 22.83 -11.11
CA THR A 602 13.21 22.22 -11.24
C THR A 602 14.19 22.78 -10.20
N ALA A 603 14.18 24.10 -9.98
CA ALA A 603 15.01 24.75 -8.96
C ALA A 603 14.65 24.28 -7.53
N LEU A 604 13.35 24.11 -7.25
CA LEU A 604 12.86 23.62 -5.97
C LEU A 604 13.24 22.15 -5.71
N ILE A 605 13.11 21.27 -6.71
CA ILE A 605 13.52 19.86 -6.64
C ILE A 605 15.03 19.77 -6.35
N ARG A 606 15.84 20.54 -7.08
CA ARG A 606 17.29 20.58 -6.88
C ARG A 606 17.66 21.10 -5.48
N SER A 607 17.00 22.15 -5.01
CA SER A 607 17.20 22.68 -3.65
C SER A 607 16.85 21.65 -2.58
N ASN A 608 15.79 20.85 -2.77
CA ASN A 608 15.40 19.81 -1.81
C ASN A 608 16.40 18.66 -1.77
N LYS A 609 16.99 18.31 -2.92
CA LYS A 609 18.07 17.31 -3.00
C LYS A 609 19.30 17.80 -2.22
N THR A 610 19.71 19.04 -2.42
CA THR A 610 20.84 19.66 -1.70
C THR A 610 20.59 19.71 -0.20
N LEU A 611 19.39 20.12 0.24
CA LEU A 611 19.05 20.15 1.66
C LEU A 611 19.01 18.76 2.29
N SER A 612 18.53 17.75 1.55
CA SER A 612 18.50 16.37 2.05
C SER A 612 19.93 15.85 2.30
N ILE A 613 20.88 16.16 1.42
CA ILE A 613 22.29 15.81 1.60
C ILE A 613 22.87 16.54 2.81
N ALA A 614 22.63 17.85 2.94
CA ALA A 614 23.08 18.63 4.09
C ALA A 614 22.50 18.12 5.41
N ARG A 615 21.22 17.71 5.41
CA ARG A 615 20.54 17.11 6.56
C ARG A 615 21.21 15.81 6.99
N VAL A 616 21.43 14.88 6.07
CA VAL A 616 22.08 13.59 6.37
C VAL A 616 23.49 13.81 6.93
N TYR A 617 24.23 14.76 6.36
CA TYR A 617 25.56 15.12 6.84
C TYR A 617 25.53 15.69 8.27
N LEU A 618 24.59 16.61 8.58
CA LEU A 618 24.43 17.18 9.91
C LEU A 618 23.90 16.17 10.95
N GLU A 619 22.98 15.28 10.56
CA GLU A 619 22.50 14.19 11.41
C GLU A 619 23.66 13.24 11.76
N LYS A 620 24.59 13.00 10.82
CA LYS A 620 25.80 12.22 11.05
C LYS A 620 26.79 12.93 11.97
N LEU A 621 26.97 14.24 11.85
CA LEU A 621 27.79 15.03 12.76
C LEU A 621 27.20 15.08 14.19
N SER A 622 25.87 15.23 14.30
CA SER A 622 25.15 15.25 15.57
C SER A 622 25.17 13.89 16.28
N SER A 623 25.04 12.79 15.52
CA SER A 623 25.07 11.42 16.08
C SER A 623 26.46 11.00 16.55
N LEU A 624 27.53 11.56 15.97
CA LEU A 624 28.91 11.35 16.41
C LEU A 624 29.30 12.19 17.64
N LYS A 625 28.39 13.02 18.19
CA LYS A 625 28.65 13.95 19.31
C LYS A 625 29.90 14.83 19.11
N LEU A 626 30.21 15.17 17.86
CA LEU A 626 31.26 16.15 17.56
C LEU A 626 30.74 17.52 17.97
N GLU A 627 31.39 18.14 18.95
CA GLU A 627 30.75 19.22 19.70
C GLU A 627 30.52 20.51 18.91
N LYS A 628 31.19 20.74 17.76
CA LYS A 628 31.16 22.05 17.08
C LYS A 628 31.40 22.01 15.57
N ILE A 629 30.65 22.80 14.81
CA ILE A 629 30.94 23.14 13.41
C ILE A 629 31.84 24.40 13.39
N GLY A 630 32.80 24.46 12.46
CA GLY A 630 33.64 25.65 12.26
C GLY A 630 32.81 26.90 11.91
N ALA A 631 33.12 28.06 12.49
CA ALA A 631 32.33 29.29 12.32
C ALA A 631 32.01 29.65 10.86
N ASN A 632 32.97 29.48 9.93
CA ASN A 632 32.75 29.75 8.51
C ASN A 632 31.71 28.81 7.89
N SER A 633 31.79 27.50 8.17
CA SER A 633 30.82 26.51 7.67
C SER A 633 29.44 26.69 8.31
N TYR A 634 29.39 27.07 9.59
CA TYR A 634 28.16 27.43 10.29
C TYR A 634 27.48 28.64 9.64
N GLN A 635 28.23 29.72 9.41
CA GLN A 635 27.70 30.95 8.79
C GLN A 635 27.28 30.72 7.34
N LYS A 636 28.08 29.99 6.54
CA LYS A 636 27.76 29.64 5.15
C LYS A 636 26.47 28.81 5.08
N LEU A 637 26.29 27.81 5.94
CA LEU A 637 25.08 26.98 5.93
C LEU A 637 23.84 27.78 6.39
N ARG A 638 23.97 28.66 7.39
CA ARG A 638 22.91 29.61 7.76
C ARG A 638 22.53 30.55 6.63
N PHE A 639 23.52 31.03 5.88
CA PHE A 639 23.30 31.92 4.74
C PHE A 639 22.50 31.20 3.64
N GLU A 640 22.85 29.97 3.31
CA GLU A 640 22.13 29.15 2.32
C GLU A 640 20.71 28.79 2.77
N ILE A 641 20.51 28.46 4.04
CA ILE A 641 19.16 28.25 4.59
C ILE A 641 18.29 29.51 4.43
N ASN A 642 18.84 30.69 4.73
CA ASN A 642 18.14 31.95 4.54
C ASN A 642 17.84 32.23 3.06
N ARG A 643 18.73 31.84 2.15
CA ARG A 643 18.53 31.95 0.71
C ARG A 643 17.40 31.05 0.21
N ILE A 644 17.34 29.80 0.68
CA ILE A 644 16.26 28.86 0.32
C ILE A 644 14.92 29.28 0.94
N LYS A 645 14.93 29.85 2.16
CA LYS A 645 13.72 30.47 2.74
C LYS A 645 13.15 31.57 1.86
N LYS A 646 14.00 32.38 1.21
CA LYS A 646 13.55 33.39 0.23
C LYS A 646 12.93 32.75 -1.02
N ILE A 647 13.51 31.65 -1.53
CA ILE A 647 12.95 30.89 -2.66
C ILE A 647 11.58 30.29 -2.29
N ILE A 648 11.42 29.76 -1.08
CA ILE A 648 10.13 29.27 -0.58
C ILE A 648 9.11 30.40 -0.47
N ALA A 649 9.51 31.58 0.02
CA ALA A 649 8.61 32.73 0.09
C ALA A 649 8.11 33.16 -1.31
N LEU A 650 8.99 33.11 -2.32
CA LEU A 650 8.61 33.35 -3.72
C LEU A 650 7.68 32.24 -4.26
N ALA A 651 7.93 30.98 -3.88
CA ALA A 651 7.07 29.84 -4.22
C ALA A 651 5.65 30.01 -3.68
N GLU A 652 5.54 30.42 -2.42
CA GLU A 652 4.26 30.66 -1.74
C GLU A 652 3.54 31.88 -2.31
N PHE A 653 4.29 32.90 -2.76
CA PHE A 653 3.73 34.05 -3.46
C PHE A 653 3.14 33.63 -4.82
N LEU A 654 3.87 32.84 -5.61
CA LEU A 654 3.40 32.30 -6.90
C LEU A 654 2.16 31.41 -6.73
N GLN A 655 2.15 30.55 -5.72
CA GLN A 655 1.01 29.69 -5.37
C GLN A 655 -0.27 30.50 -5.05
N LYS A 656 -0.13 31.69 -4.45
CA LYS A 656 -1.25 32.53 -4.02
C LYS A 656 -1.75 33.49 -5.09
N ASN A 657 -0.87 33.96 -5.97
CA ASN A 657 -1.16 35.12 -6.83
C ASN A 657 -1.22 34.81 -8.35
N HIS A 658 -0.93 33.58 -8.78
CA HIS A 658 -1.04 33.17 -10.20
C HIS A 658 -2.14 32.13 -10.42
N ASN A 659 -2.83 32.22 -11.57
CA ASN A 659 -3.74 31.20 -12.08
C ASN A 659 -2.94 29.96 -12.51
N MET A 660 -2.69 29.07 -11.56
CA MET A 660 -1.99 27.80 -11.72
C MET A 660 -2.99 26.64 -11.76
N GLY A 661 -2.70 25.58 -12.52
CA GLY A 661 -3.54 24.39 -12.55
C GLY A 661 -3.61 23.71 -11.18
N GLU A 662 -4.73 23.07 -10.86
CA GLU A 662 -4.96 22.47 -9.52
C GLU A 662 -3.90 21.40 -9.17
N LYS A 663 -3.48 20.60 -10.16
CA LYS A 663 -2.42 19.61 -10.02
C LYS A 663 -1.06 20.23 -9.73
N GLU A 664 -0.71 21.29 -10.44
CA GLU A 664 0.54 22.06 -10.28
C GLU A 664 0.60 22.75 -8.90
N LYS A 665 -0.55 23.24 -8.44
CA LYS A 665 -0.72 23.87 -7.12
C LYS A 665 -0.51 22.85 -6.00
N ILE A 666 -1.08 21.65 -6.12
CA ILE A 666 -0.92 20.57 -5.13
C ILE A 666 0.55 20.11 -5.06
N GLU A 667 1.20 19.95 -6.21
CA GLU A 667 2.60 19.53 -6.28
C GLU A 667 3.54 20.57 -5.67
N LEU A 668 3.32 21.86 -5.97
CA LEU A 668 4.07 22.96 -5.40
C LEU A 668 3.91 23.06 -3.87
N VAL A 669 2.67 22.87 -3.36
CA VAL A 669 2.39 22.84 -1.91
C VAL A 669 3.13 21.72 -1.21
N LYS A 670 3.13 20.52 -1.81
CA LYS A 670 3.83 19.36 -1.26
C LYS A 670 5.33 19.64 -1.15
N LEU A 671 5.91 20.21 -2.20
CA LEU A 671 7.34 20.48 -2.27
C LEU A 671 7.76 21.62 -1.31
N ILE A 672 6.96 22.67 -1.19
CA ILE A 672 7.15 23.73 -0.18
C ILE A 672 7.14 23.13 1.24
N LYS A 673 6.20 22.23 1.53
CA LYS A 673 6.07 21.59 2.84
C LYS A 673 7.28 20.71 3.16
N GLU A 674 7.77 19.94 2.19
CA GLU A 674 8.98 19.11 2.33
C GLU A 674 10.22 19.98 2.59
N LEU A 675 10.41 21.05 1.83
CA LEU A 675 11.52 21.99 2.01
C LEU A 675 11.48 22.68 3.38
N LYS A 676 10.32 23.14 3.84
CA LYS A 676 10.16 23.73 5.19
C LYS A 676 10.49 22.73 6.29
N THR A 677 10.10 21.48 6.11
CA THR A 677 10.39 20.41 7.08
C THR A 677 11.89 20.14 7.15
N ASN A 678 12.56 20.01 6.00
CA ASN A 678 14.01 19.80 5.94
C ASN A 678 14.79 20.99 6.53
N ILE A 679 14.40 22.22 6.23
CA ILE A 679 14.99 23.43 6.82
C ILE A 679 14.84 23.42 8.34
N SER A 680 13.65 23.11 8.86
CA SER A 680 13.42 23.08 10.30
C SER A 680 14.32 22.06 11.02
N LEU A 681 14.56 20.90 10.40
CA LEU A 681 15.41 19.85 10.96
C LEU A 681 16.90 20.25 10.90
N ILE A 682 17.33 20.83 9.78
CA ILE A 682 18.69 21.35 9.61
C ILE A 682 18.99 22.48 10.60
N GLU A 683 18.06 23.42 10.78
CA GLU A 683 18.22 24.52 11.74
C GLU A 683 18.24 24.03 13.18
N LYS A 684 17.44 23.00 13.50
CA LYS A 684 17.48 22.34 14.80
C LYS A 684 18.87 21.73 15.06
N ASN A 685 19.37 20.93 14.11
CA ASN A 685 20.68 20.28 14.24
C ASN A 685 21.83 21.30 14.27
N LEU A 686 21.75 22.38 13.49
CA LEU A 686 22.72 23.47 13.54
C LEU A 686 22.73 24.18 14.90
N ASN A 687 21.56 24.44 15.49
CA ASN A 687 21.46 25.06 16.80
C ASN A 687 21.97 24.15 17.93
N GLU A 688 21.82 22.83 17.77
CA GLU A 688 22.36 21.81 18.69
C GLU A 688 23.89 21.66 18.58
N LEU A 689 24.46 21.85 17.39
CA LEU A 689 25.91 21.72 17.13
C LEU A 689 26.73 22.98 17.49
N GLY A 690 26.16 24.19 17.49
CA GLY A 690 26.87 25.44 17.83
C GLY A 690 28.07 25.80 16.93
N SER A 691 28.54 27.05 17.00
CA SER A 691 29.74 27.51 16.27
C SER A 691 30.98 27.52 17.17
N ASN A 692 32.13 27.09 16.66
CA ASN A 692 33.43 27.46 17.23
C ASN A 692 33.73 28.91 16.86
N LEU A 693 33.61 29.85 17.82
CA LEU A 693 34.15 31.21 17.68
C LEU A 693 35.68 31.17 17.76
#